data_AF-A0A524NJH5-F1
#
_entry.id   AF-A0A524NJH5-F1
#
_cell.length_a   1.000
_cell.length_b   1.000
_cell.length_c   1.000
_cell.angle_alpha   90.00
_cell.angle_beta   90.00
_cell.angle_gamma   90.00
#
_symmetry.space_group_name_H-M   'P 1'
#
loop_
_entity.id
_entity.type
_entity.pdbx_description
1 polymer ?
#
loop_
_entity_poly.entity_id
_entity_poly.type
_entity_poly.pdbx_seq_one_letter_code
_entity_poly.pdbx_strand_id
1 'polypeptide(L)'
;MDSTLTDVAPARSGRPYFAVLVQANRLSRWPTIARILMLAGLTLGSAACDRDAVPKPNVVWIVLDACRADHLSSYGYRRETSPNIDRLAKSGALFEENFSQAPNTLLSVPSYFTGRYVPALYQDPHHLGIWFLRQPLPDEKLASTIFSANGYVTAAFSGSPWYSARSRLGRSFDDFVRLEREDDLSAVSFASLNQRAFDWLEGHANDRFFLYLHAMDTHSPHPEGYTDDRWLNDSLSADRKRHLRLWDSAKLLEDGQTFTVEEQEFLEGLYDGSLRVADAGVGALINKLESLALMESTVIVISSDHGELTGRDGLTVGHPSRSRYDELFHVPLVLSGPGVPAGRRIQAMTENADILPTLVDLAKLSTDARFDGTSLYPLVSGTTDRSPHEYLFARIESFVLPDEPLRIYSAPDHKAVVGPGKQHGRIAYRRPDRVDTRRVLEQPGLLAAAERYDTDHFLPLWRAHERSAQEVPQFFVLPIPWKWLPTDQVARVELPTDGLWGILEGGGTRMVGGAVFAQAWILAARPYLENVAKVAVHLRAPPGRFRVEAFLPILRGEHPPRDSSIEIRAGDGHEFTRYDVRADVSADEGGGRWIELGTFDVADAGFRFVVRPGARDANAAIGSFRFTDVKSVAASAEPIDLDREREMLRSLGYTD
;
A
#
# COMPACT_ATOMS: atom_id res chain seq x y z
N MET A 1 -26.94 -38.54 -45.58
CA MET A 1 -28.10 -38.45 -46.48
C MET A 1 -27.75 -37.42 -47.54
N ASP A 2 -27.82 -37.86 -48.79
CA ASP A 2 -27.58 -37.12 -50.05
C ASP A 2 -28.23 -35.72 -50.07
N SER A 3 -27.82 -34.72 -50.87
CA SER A 3 -27.25 -34.77 -52.22
C SER A 3 -26.51 -33.47 -52.60
N THR A 4 -25.64 -33.65 -53.58
CA THR A 4 -24.82 -32.76 -54.41
C THR A 4 -25.56 -31.65 -55.20
N LEU A 5 -24.89 -30.52 -55.51
CA LEU A 5 -24.47 -30.12 -56.88
C LEU A 5 -24.07 -28.62 -57.02
N THR A 6 -22.79 -28.42 -57.35
CA THR A 6 -22.19 -27.54 -58.40
C THR A 6 -22.59 -26.07 -58.65
N ASP A 7 -21.63 -25.18 -58.38
CA ASP A 7 -20.71 -24.51 -59.34
C ASP A 7 -21.16 -23.38 -60.32
N VAL A 8 -20.20 -22.44 -60.50
CA VAL A 8 -19.95 -21.47 -61.60
C VAL A 8 -20.47 -20.01 -61.53
N ALA A 9 -19.52 -19.12 -61.87
CA ALA A 9 -19.39 -17.67 -61.74
C ALA A 9 -19.94 -16.84 -62.96
N PRO A 10 -19.75 -15.49 -63.03
CA PRO A 10 -20.70 -14.53 -63.61
C PRO A 10 -20.40 -14.02 -65.04
N ALA A 11 -21.36 -13.29 -65.64
CA ALA A 11 -21.15 -12.53 -66.89
C ALA A 11 -21.87 -11.17 -66.93
N ARG A 12 -21.19 -10.20 -67.57
CA ARG A 12 -21.48 -8.78 -67.80
C ARG A 12 -22.54 -8.52 -68.90
N SER A 13 -23.18 -7.35 -68.86
CA SER A 13 -23.54 -6.46 -70.01
C SER A 13 -24.26 -5.20 -69.47
N GLY A 14 -24.25 -3.97 -70.01
CA GLY A 14 -23.69 -3.40 -71.24
C GLY A 14 -24.64 -2.39 -71.94
N ARG A 15 -24.65 -1.10 -71.54
CA ARG A 15 -24.99 0.16 -72.31
C ARG A 15 -26.43 0.35 -72.88
N PRO A 16 -26.87 1.48 -73.53
CA PRO A 16 -26.29 2.85 -73.74
C PRO A 16 -27.26 4.09 -73.64
N TYR A 17 -26.64 5.30 -73.56
CA TYR A 17 -26.90 6.65 -74.15
C TYR A 17 -28.30 7.22 -74.52
N PHE A 18 -28.51 8.50 -74.15
CA PHE A 18 -29.02 9.57 -75.03
C PHE A 18 -28.41 10.93 -74.66
N ALA A 19 -28.13 11.75 -75.68
CA ALA A 19 -27.56 13.10 -75.60
C ALA A 19 -28.46 14.08 -76.37
N VAL A 20 -28.63 15.33 -75.91
CA VAL A 20 -28.88 16.53 -76.75
C VAL A 20 -28.35 17.80 -76.04
N LEU A 21 -27.62 18.61 -76.81
CA LEU A 21 -27.10 19.97 -76.55
C LEU A 21 -28.16 21.07 -76.73
N VAL A 22 -28.01 22.23 -76.04
CA VAL A 22 -28.10 23.59 -76.66
C VAL A 22 -27.35 24.62 -75.77
N GLN A 23 -26.55 25.48 -76.42
CA GLN A 23 -25.85 26.67 -75.90
C GLN A 23 -26.78 27.89 -75.68
N ALA A 24 -26.46 28.79 -74.75
CA ALA A 24 -26.08 30.20 -75.06
C ALA A 24 -25.95 31.10 -73.81
N ASN A 25 -24.94 31.97 -73.89
CA ASN A 25 -24.50 33.01 -72.95
C ASN A 25 -25.56 34.09 -72.60
N ARG A 26 -25.50 34.64 -71.38
CA ARG A 26 -25.06 36.03 -71.06
C ARG A 26 -25.31 36.40 -69.58
N LEU A 27 -24.23 36.75 -68.86
CA LEU A 27 -24.04 37.91 -67.95
C LEU A 27 -25.28 38.42 -67.18
N SER A 28 -25.29 38.67 -65.86
CA SER A 28 -24.22 39.10 -64.95
C SER A 28 -24.84 39.47 -63.58
N ARG A 29 -23.96 39.56 -62.56
CA ARG A 29 -24.13 40.26 -61.27
C ARG A 29 -24.86 39.50 -60.15
N TRP A 30 -24.10 38.65 -59.47
CA TRP A 30 -24.25 38.45 -58.03
C TRP A 30 -22.99 38.99 -57.35
N PRO A 31 -23.11 39.86 -56.32
CA PRO A 31 -21.97 40.57 -55.75
C PRO A 31 -21.06 39.60 -54.98
N THR A 32 -19.76 39.91 -55.02
CA THR A 32 -18.62 39.23 -54.39
C THR A 32 -18.80 38.92 -52.88
N ILE A 33 -19.84 39.48 -52.23
CA ILE A 33 -20.19 39.27 -50.82
C ILE A 33 -20.72 37.85 -50.56
N ALA A 34 -21.42 37.22 -51.52
CA ALA A 34 -21.96 35.86 -51.34
C ALA A 34 -20.87 34.77 -51.32
N ARG A 35 -19.71 35.01 -51.97
CA ARG A 35 -18.56 34.10 -51.94
C ARG A 35 -17.71 34.24 -50.68
N ILE A 36 -17.64 35.43 -50.09
CA ILE A 36 -16.96 35.64 -48.79
C ILE A 36 -17.80 35.04 -47.66
N LEU A 37 -19.13 35.08 -47.72
CA LEU A 37 -19.99 34.46 -46.71
C LEU A 37 -20.04 32.92 -46.80
N MET A 38 -19.89 32.32 -47.99
CA MET A 38 -19.74 30.85 -48.11
C MET A 38 -18.36 30.35 -47.69
N LEU A 39 -17.29 31.13 -47.89
CA LEU A 39 -15.95 30.78 -47.40
C LEU A 39 -15.77 31.08 -45.90
N ALA A 40 -16.41 32.12 -45.36
CA ALA A 40 -16.49 32.35 -43.92
C ALA A 40 -17.37 31.29 -43.22
N GLY A 41 -18.44 30.81 -43.87
CA GLY A 41 -19.29 29.73 -43.37
C GLY A 41 -18.62 28.34 -43.38
N LEU A 42 -17.55 28.15 -44.15
CA LEU A 42 -16.76 26.90 -44.18
C LEU A 42 -15.47 26.96 -43.33
N THR A 43 -15.06 28.15 -42.85
CA THR A 43 -13.99 28.30 -41.85
C THR A 43 -14.49 28.60 -40.43
N LEU A 44 -15.80 28.81 -40.24
CA LEU A 44 -16.45 28.91 -38.93
C LEU A 44 -17.15 27.60 -38.49
N GLY A 45 -16.99 26.52 -39.26
CA GLY A 45 -17.57 25.20 -38.99
C GLY A 45 -16.67 24.20 -38.25
N SER A 46 -15.57 24.66 -37.64
CA SER A 46 -14.63 23.78 -36.88
C SER A 46 -14.38 24.24 -35.45
N ALA A 47 -14.99 25.34 -35.03
CA ALA A 47 -15.13 25.68 -33.62
C ALA A 47 -16.56 25.33 -33.19
N ALA A 48 -16.91 24.04 -33.29
CA ALA A 48 -17.80 23.50 -32.28
C ALA A 48 -17.01 23.67 -30.98
N CYS A 49 -17.25 24.78 -30.28
CA CYS A 49 -16.87 24.88 -28.89
C CYS A 49 -17.38 23.61 -28.25
N ASP A 50 -16.45 22.87 -27.66
CA ASP A 50 -16.67 21.68 -26.84
C ASP A 50 -17.40 22.11 -25.56
N ARG A 51 -18.62 22.65 -25.74
CA ARG A 51 -19.47 23.22 -24.69
C ARG A 51 -20.08 22.15 -23.79
N ASP A 52 -19.87 20.88 -24.15
CA ASP A 52 -20.35 19.70 -23.42
C ASP A 52 -19.22 18.83 -22.85
N ALA A 53 -17.94 19.20 -23.05
CA ALA A 53 -16.86 18.55 -22.33
C ALA A 53 -16.81 19.11 -20.90
N VAL A 54 -17.39 18.35 -19.96
CA VAL A 54 -17.14 18.57 -18.52
C VAL A 54 -15.62 18.73 -18.33
N PRO A 55 -15.14 19.89 -17.85
CA PRO A 55 -13.73 20.11 -17.61
C PRO A 55 -13.18 19.02 -16.69
N LYS A 56 -11.93 18.58 -16.92
CA LYS A 56 -11.28 17.60 -16.04
C LYS A 56 -11.37 18.10 -14.58
N PRO A 57 -11.83 17.29 -13.62
CA PRO A 57 -12.03 17.76 -12.25
C PRO A 57 -10.73 17.74 -11.45
N ASN A 58 -10.67 18.52 -10.38
CA ASN A 58 -9.74 18.26 -9.28
C ASN A 58 -10.13 16.94 -8.62
N VAL A 59 -9.17 16.29 -7.97
CA VAL A 59 -9.44 15.05 -7.24
C VAL A 59 -8.87 15.17 -5.83
N VAL A 60 -9.73 14.95 -4.84
CA VAL A 60 -9.37 14.84 -3.42
C VAL A 60 -9.67 13.42 -2.99
N TRP A 61 -8.63 12.65 -2.67
CA TRP A 61 -8.76 11.28 -2.19
C TRP A 61 -8.40 11.21 -0.72
N ILE A 62 -9.42 10.96 0.11
CA ILE A 62 -9.32 10.81 1.56
C ILE A 62 -9.37 9.33 1.91
N VAL A 63 -8.32 8.86 2.55
CA VAL A 63 -8.23 7.52 3.15
C VAL A 63 -8.36 7.66 4.66
N LEU A 64 -9.37 7.01 5.22
CA LEU A 64 -9.56 6.86 6.66
C LEU A 64 -8.97 5.51 7.07
N ASP A 65 -7.73 5.49 7.55
CA ASP A 65 -6.98 4.24 7.82
C ASP A 65 -7.71 3.35 8.83
N ALA A 66 -7.81 2.04 8.54
CA ALA A 66 -8.55 1.06 9.33
C ALA A 66 -10.07 1.33 9.50
N CYS A 67 -10.67 2.19 8.67
CA CYS A 67 -12.10 2.49 8.75
C CYS A 67 -12.98 1.36 8.16
N ARG A 68 -13.90 0.85 8.98
CA ARG A 68 -14.92 -0.14 8.63
C ARG A 68 -16.16 0.50 8.00
N ALA A 69 -16.70 -0.13 6.96
CA ALA A 69 -17.97 0.28 6.35
C ALA A 69 -19.14 0.14 7.32
N ASP A 70 -19.20 -0.96 8.08
CA ASP A 70 -20.33 -1.32 8.93
C ASP A 70 -20.47 -0.47 10.22
N HIS A 71 -19.60 0.53 10.40
CA HIS A 71 -19.66 1.52 11.47
C HIS A 71 -20.03 2.93 10.97
N LEU A 72 -20.28 3.13 9.67
CA LEU A 72 -20.76 4.40 9.13
C LEU A 72 -22.30 4.45 9.13
N SER A 73 -22.89 5.59 9.51
CA SER A 73 -24.35 5.73 9.54
C SER A 73 -24.99 5.61 8.14
N SER A 74 -24.33 6.06 7.08
CA SER A 74 -24.74 5.87 5.67
C SER A 74 -24.74 4.42 5.18
N TYR A 75 -24.09 3.52 5.92
CA TYR A 75 -24.11 2.07 5.72
C TYR A 75 -25.13 1.36 6.61
N GLY A 76 -25.97 2.11 7.33
CA GLY A 76 -27.02 1.58 8.19
C GLY A 76 -26.56 1.30 9.63
N TYR A 77 -25.40 1.80 10.05
CA TYR A 77 -24.96 1.68 11.43
C TYR A 77 -25.89 2.46 12.39
N ARG A 78 -26.09 1.90 13.59
CA ARG A 78 -27.09 2.40 14.56
C ARG A 78 -26.73 3.74 15.22
N ARG A 79 -25.45 4.09 15.26
CA ARG A 79 -24.95 5.35 15.84
C ARG A 79 -24.67 6.34 14.71
N GLU A 80 -24.92 7.62 14.96
CA GLU A 80 -24.62 8.70 14.02
C GLU A 80 -23.12 9.07 14.05
N THR A 81 -22.29 8.15 13.56
CA THR A 81 -20.84 8.27 13.55
C THR A 81 -20.31 9.16 12.44
N SER A 82 -21.02 9.30 11.32
CA SER A 82 -20.47 9.88 10.09
C SER A 82 -21.37 10.87 9.34
N PRO A 83 -21.96 11.89 9.99
CA PRO A 83 -22.92 12.80 9.35
C PRO A 83 -22.35 13.58 8.14
N ASN A 84 -21.05 13.89 8.09
CA ASN A 84 -20.46 14.59 6.95
C ASN A 84 -20.23 13.67 5.75
N ILE A 85 -19.74 12.44 5.99
CA ILE A 85 -19.62 11.40 4.96
C ILE A 85 -21.01 11.02 4.43
N ASP A 86 -22.02 10.96 5.30
CA ASP A 86 -23.41 10.70 4.91
C ASP A 86 -23.95 11.76 3.95
N ARG A 87 -23.56 13.03 4.14
CA ARG A 87 -23.90 14.11 3.21
C ARG A 87 -23.23 13.90 1.84
N LEU A 88 -21.94 13.56 1.81
CA LEU A 88 -21.22 13.25 0.57
C LEU A 88 -21.84 12.06 -0.18
N ALA A 89 -22.22 11.02 0.56
CA ALA A 89 -22.89 9.84 0.01
C ALA A 89 -24.25 10.19 -0.61
N LYS A 90 -25.03 11.06 0.04
CA LYS A 90 -26.30 11.56 -0.51
C LYS A 90 -26.11 12.39 -1.78
N SER A 91 -25.04 13.18 -1.87
CA SER A 91 -24.73 13.99 -3.06
C SER A 91 -23.94 13.25 -4.14
N GLY A 92 -23.63 11.96 -3.95
CA GLY A 92 -22.82 11.18 -4.88
C GLY A 92 -23.22 9.70 -4.93
N ALA A 93 -22.22 8.83 -5.01
CA ALA A 93 -22.37 7.39 -5.08
C ALA A 93 -21.70 6.69 -3.89
N LEU A 94 -22.46 5.83 -3.20
CA LEU A 94 -21.97 4.97 -2.12
C LEU A 94 -21.95 3.52 -2.59
N PHE A 95 -20.85 2.83 -2.37
CA PHE A 95 -20.67 1.41 -2.68
C PHE A 95 -20.90 0.59 -1.41
N GLU A 96 -21.93 -0.25 -1.40
CA GLU A 96 -22.35 -1.01 -0.21
C GLU A 96 -21.37 -2.15 0.11
N GLU A 97 -20.75 -2.73 -0.91
CA GLU A 97 -19.89 -3.92 -0.82
C GLU A 97 -18.52 -3.65 -1.48
N ASN A 98 -17.67 -2.84 -0.85
CA ASN A 98 -16.29 -2.59 -1.30
C ASN A 98 -15.25 -3.28 -0.40
N PHE A 99 -14.25 -3.93 -1.00
CA PHE A 99 -13.29 -4.77 -0.28
C PHE A 99 -11.83 -4.38 -0.48
N SER A 100 -11.07 -4.41 0.60
CA SER A 100 -9.62 -4.23 0.60
C SER A 100 -8.87 -5.45 0.05
N GLN A 101 -7.74 -5.23 -0.62
CA GLN A 101 -6.84 -6.29 -1.08
C GLN A 101 -6.01 -6.91 0.05
N ALA A 102 -5.95 -6.31 1.25
CA ALA A 102 -5.17 -6.85 2.36
C ALA A 102 -5.61 -6.28 3.72
N PRO A 103 -5.41 -7.00 4.84
CA PRO A 103 -5.87 -6.55 6.16
C PRO A 103 -4.92 -5.54 6.82
N ASN A 104 -4.02 -4.89 6.09
CA ASN A 104 -3.08 -3.91 6.63
C ASN A 104 -2.61 -2.90 5.58
N THR A 105 -2.20 -1.73 6.05
CA THR A 105 -1.74 -0.60 5.25
C THR A 105 -0.63 -0.95 4.28
N LEU A 106 0.41 -1.66 4.74
CA LEU A 106 1.59 -1.94 3.92
C LEU A 106 1.26 -2.69 2.63
N LEU A 107 0.30 -3.61 2.69
CA LEU A 107 -0.09 -4.44 1.54
C LEU A 107 -1.27 -3.85 0.76
N SER A 108 -2.20 -3.17 1.44
CA SER A 108 -3.42 -2.64 0.81
C SER A 108 -3.16 -1.36 0.01
N VAL A 109 -2.40 -0.41 0.57
CA VAL A 109 -2.17 0.89 -0.06
C VAL A 109 -1.47 0.78 -1.42
N PRO A 110 -0.44 -0.07 -1.59
CA PRO A 110 0.11 -0.33 -2.90
C PRO A 110 -0.93 -0.78 -3.93
N SER A 111 -1.90 -1.60 -3.51
CA SER A 111 -2.89 -2.17 -4.42
C SER A 111 -3.85 -1.13 -4.98
N TYR A 112 -4.53 -0.33 -4.15
CA TYR A 112 -5.46 0.67 -4.68
C TYR A 112 -4.75 1.83 -5.37
N PHE A 113 -3.54 2.17 -4.93
CA PHE A 113 -2.83 3.34 -5.45
C PHE A 113 -2.08 3.04 -6.76
N THR A 114 -2.04 1.76 -7.18
CA THR A 114 -1.59 1.32 -8.52
C THR A 114 -2.68 0.61 -9.33
N GLY A 115 -3.80 0.23 -8.70
CA GLY A 115 -4.83 -0.62 -9.31
C GLY A 115 -4.36 -2.07 -9.57
N ARG A 116 -3.38 -2.57 -8.82
CA ARG A 116 -2.78 -3.92 -9.01
C ARG A 116 -3.05 -4.83 -7.81
N TYR A 117 -3.14 -6.13 -8.05
CA TYR A 117 -3.23 -7.11 -6.96
C TYR A 117 -1.88 -7.41 -6.30
N VAL A 118 -0.80 -7.38 -7.09
CA VAL A 118 0.55 -7.70 -6.63
C VAL A 118 1.55 -6.61 -7.04
N PRO A 119 1.38 -5.36 -6.56
CA PRO A 119 2.29 -4.27 -6.87
C PRO A 119 3.63 -4.41 -6.15
N ALA A 120 4.64 -3.69 -6.63
CA ALA A 120 5.83 -3.43 -5.82
C ALA A 120 5.48 -2.47 -4.68
N LEU A 121 5.93 -2.80 -3.47
CA LEU A 121 5.60 -2.06 -2.26
C LEU A 121 6.26 -0.67 -2.25
N TYR A 122 5.68 0.25 -1.46
CA TYR A 122 6.15 1.63 -1.34
C TYR A 122 7.24 1.78 -0.27
N GLN A 123 8.39 1.17 -0.51
CA GLN A 123 9.45 1.12 0.51
C GLN A 123 10.29 2.40 0.53
N ASP A 124 10.57 2.85 1.76
CA ASP A 124 11.78 3.59 2.09
C ASP A 124 12.82 2.57 2.60
N PRO A 125 13.96 2.37 1.92
CA PRO A 125 14.98 1.39 2.32
C PRO A 125 15.57 1.63 3.72
N HIS A 126 15.32 2.79 4.34
CA HIS A 126 15.85 3.17 5.65
C HIS A 126 14.83 3.19 6.78
N HIS A 127 13.51 3.21 6.50
CA HIS A 127 12.50 3.52 7.52
C HIS A 127 12.02 2.31 8.33
N LEU A 128 11.96 1.11 7.75
CA LEU A 128 11.30 -0.03 8.43
C LEU A 128 11.97 -1.41 8.28
N GLY A 129 13.09 -1.53 7.56
CA GLY A 129 13.82 -2.80 7.48
C GLY A 129 12.97 -3.98 7.01
N ILE A 130 11.98 -3.74 6.15
CA ILE A 130 11.11 -4.76 5.55
C ILE A 130 11.57 -4.97 4.10
N TRP A 131 11.96 -6.20 3.78
CA TRP A 131 12.79 -6.54 2.62
C TRP A 131 12.04 -7.31 1.53
N PHE A 132 10.84 -6.86 1.14
CA PHE A 132 10.11 -7.43 0.00
C PHE A 132 10.42 -6.62 -1.27
N LEU A 133 11.58 -6.83 -1.85
CA LEU A 133 12.11 -5.98 -2.93
C LEU A 133 11.83 -6.58 -4.31
N ARG A 134 10.57 -6.53 -4.75
CA ARG A 134 10.29 -6.54 -6.19
C ARG A 134 10.39 -5.11 -6.71
N GLN A 135 11.04 -4.90 -7.85
CA GLN A 135 10.99 -3.62 -8.55
C GLN A 135 9.61 -3.39 -9.18
N PRO A 136 9.17 -2.13 -9.28
CA PRO A 136 8.01 -1.82 -10.09
C PRO A 136 8.22 -2.24 -11.54
N LEU A 137 7.15 -2.72 -12.17
CA LEU A 137 7.15 -2.91 -13.62
C LEU A 137 6.96 -1.56 -14.33
N PRO A 138 7.43 -1.40 -15.57
CA PRO A 138 7.25 -0.15 -16.32
C PRO A 138 5.78 0.29 -16.50
N ASP A 139 4.86 -0.68 -16.57
CA ASP A 139 3.41 -0.48 -16.66
C ASP A 139 2.73 -0.35 -15.28
N GLU A 140 3.48 -0.40 -14.18
CA GLU A 140 2.99 -0.22 -12.82
C GLU A 140 3.17 1.23 -12.36
N LYS A 141 2.20 2.06 -12.71
CA LYS A 141 2.22 3.50 -12.38
C LYS A 141 1.41 3.81 -11.14
N LEU A 142 1.91 4.75 -10.35
CA LEU A 142 1.24 5.30 -9.18
C LEU A 142 0.17 6.31 -9.62
N ALA A 143 -0.90 6.45 -8.84
CA ALA A 143 -1.94 7.43 -9.11
C ALA A 143 -1.37 8.84 -9.34
N SER A 144 -0.53 9.32 -8.41
CA SER A 144 0.19 10.61 -8.50
C SER A 144 0.95 10.76 -9.82
N THR A 145 1.70 9.75 -10.24
CA THR A 145 2.45 9.78 -11.51
C THR A 145 1.52 9.87 -12.73
N ILE A 146 0.37 9.19 -12.71
CA ILE A 146 -0.63 9.27 -13.78
C ILE A 146 -1.24 10.67 -13.82
N PHE A 147 -1.61 11.23 -12.67
CA PHE A 147 -2.18 12.58 -12.57
C PHE A 147 -1.17 13.65 -13.02
N SER A 148 0.07 13.61 -12.52
CA SER A 148 1.15 14.53 -12.89
C SER A 148 1.42 14.50 -14.40
N ALA A 149 1.51 13.31 -15.00
CA ALA A 149 1.66 13.16 -16.46
C ALA A 149 0.48 13.73 -17.28
N ASN A 150 -0.67 13.97 -16.64
CA ASN A 150 -1.85 14.58 -17.24
C ASN A 150 -2.04 16.06 -16.87
N GLY A 151 -0.99 16.72 -16.32
CA GLY A 151 -0.96 18.16 -16.04
C GLY A 151 -1.59 18.56 -14.71
N TYR A 152 -1.66 17.63 -13.75
CA TYR A 152 -2.10 17.94 -12.39
C TYR A 152 -0.90 18.28 -11.51
N VAL A 153 -1.07 19.24 -10.61
CA VAL A 153 -0.20 19.39 -9.44
C VAL A 153 -0.62 18.34 -8.41
N THR A 154 0.33 17.65 -7.82
CA THR A 154 0.08 16.49 -6.96
C THR A 154 0.60 16.71 -5.55
N ALA A 155 -0.26 16.53 -4.55
CA ALA A 155 0.12 16.64 -3.15
C ALA A 155 -0.40 15.50 -2.31
N ALA A 156 0.37 15.15 -1.27
CA ALA A 156 -0.01 14.16 -0.27
C ALA A 156 0.34 14.60 1.14
N PHE A 157 -0.64 14.49 2.03
CA PHE A 157 -0.46 14.67 3.48
C PHE A 157 -0.85 13.37 4.17
N SER A 158 0.10 12.74 4.86
CA SER A 158 -0.10 11.42 5.45
C SER A 158 0.30 11.40 6.93
N GLY A 159 -0.58 10.85 7.76
CA GLY A 159 -0.24 10.46 9.14
C GLY A 159 0.35 9.06 9.26
N SER A 160 0.39 8.29 8.16
CA SER A 160 0.80 6.89 8.18
C SER A 160 2.31 6.74 8.41
N PRO A 161 2.77 5.89 9.34
CA PRO A 161 4.19 5.66 9.59
C PRO A 161 4.85 4.77 8.52
N TRP A 162 4.09 4.22 7.59
CA TRP A 162 4.59 3.30 6.57
C TRP A 162 5.32 3.99 5.41
N TYR A 163 5.11 5.30 5.25
CA TYR A 163 5.67 6.08 4.15
C TYR A 163 6.54 7.20 4.69
N SER A 164 7.40 7.74 3.83
CA SER A 164 8.24 8.91 4.11
C SER A 164 8.44 9.65 2.79
N ALA A 165 8.98 10.87 2.82
CA ALA A 165 9.35 11.59 1.59
C ALA A 165 10.37 10.79 0.72
N ARG A 166 11.10 9.85 1.33
CA ARG A 166 12.05 8.96 0.63
C ARG A 166 11.41 7.65 0.19
N SER A 167 10.15 7.37 0.48
CA SER A 167 9.50 6.16 -0.03
C SER A 167 9.18 6.32 -1.53
N ARG A 168 8.97 5.21 -2.25
CA ARG A 168 8.47 5.28 -3.64
C ARG A 168 7.16 6.08 -3.74
N LEU A 169 6.28 5.97 -2.76
CA LEU A 169 5.04 6.76 -2.71
C LEU A 169 5.37 8.25 -2.49
N GLY A 170 6.19 8.58 -1.49
CA GLY A 170 6.51 9.97 -1.17
C GLY A 170 7.16 10.72 -2.33
N ARG A 171 8.15 10.10 -2.99
CA ARG A 171 8.83 10.68 -4.17
C ARG A 171 7.95 10.88 -5.41
N SER A 172 6.74 10.32 -5.41
CA SER A 172 5.86 10.36 -6.59
C SER A 172 4.97 11.59 -6.66
N PHE A 173 4.89 12.37 -5.57
CA PHE A 173 4.13 13.60 -5.50
C PHE A 173 5.06 14.81 -5.66
N ASP A 174 4.52 15.92 -6.17
CA ASP A 174 5.23 17.20 -6.20
C ASP A 174 5.45 17.73 -4.78
N ASP A 175 4.41 17.63 -3.94
CA ASP A 175 4.46 17.97 -2.52
C ASP A 175 4.06 16.75 -1.65
N PHE A 176 4.99 16.23 -0.85
CA PHE A 176 4.69 15.17 0.11
C PHE A 176 5.09 15.59 1.52
N VAL A 177 4.12 15.55 2.44
CA VAL A 177 4.37 15.78 3.85
C VAL A 177 3.84 14.59 4.64
N ARG A 178 4.77 13.90 5.31
CA ARG A 178 4.42 13.01 6.40
C ARG A 178 4.41 13.81 7.68
N LEU A 179 3.28 13.78 8.38
CA LEU A 179 3.17 14.42 9.67
C LEU A 179 3.75 13.46 10.71
N GLU A 180 4.65 14.00 11.51
CA GLU A 180 5.22 13.32 12.67
C GLU A 180 4.47 13.75 13.93
N ARG A 181 4.61 12.97 14.98
CA ARG A 181 3.87 13.14 16.24
C ARG A 181 4.35 14.42 16.93
N GLU A 182 3.41 15.23 17.44
CA GLU A 182 3.77 16.43 18.21
C GLU A 182 3.96 16.15 19.72
N ASP A 183 3.20 15.23 20.34
CA ASP A 183 3.40 14.60 21.68
C ASP A 183 2.19 13.69 22.05
N ASP A 184 2.38 12.68 22.93
CA ASP A 184 1.48 11.73 23.65
C ASP A 184 0.20 11.11 23.00
N LEU A 185 -0.31 11.63 21.89
CA LEU A 185 -1.43 11.05 21.14
C LEU A 185 -0.88 10.07 20.09
N SER A 186 -1.45 8.87 20.02
CA SER A 186 -0.92 7.75 19.24
C SER A 186 -1.25 7.78 17.74
N ALA A 187 -1.93 8.81 17.24
CA ALA A 187 -2.20 9.01 15.82
C ALA A 187 -2.17 10.52 15.46
N VAL A 188 -1.74 10.85 14.25
CA VAL A 188 -1.85 12.22 13.70
C VAL A 188 -3.32 12.51 13.42
N SER A 189 -3.85 13.60 13.99
CA SER A 189 -5.24 14.01 13.76
C SER A 189 -5.49 14.46 12.34
N PHE A 190 -6.68 14.13 11.84
CA PHE A 190 -7.17 14.69 10.59
C PHE A 190 -7.20 16.22 10.65
N ALA A 191 -7.43 16.82 11.82
CA ALA A 191 -7.31 18.27 11.99
C ALA A 191 -5.89 18.78 11.64
N SER A 192 -4.84 18.08 12.04
CA SER A 192 -3.45 18.45 11.73
C SER A 192 -3.13 18.25 10.24
N LEU A 193 -3.62 17.16 9.64
CA LEU A 193 -3.52 16.94 8.20
C LEU A 193 -4.23 18.05 7.42
N ASN A 194 -5.43 18.41 7.85
CA ASN A 194 -6.24 19.48 7.26
C ASN A 194 -5.51 20.81 7.31
N GLN A 195 -4.82 21.16 8.40
CA GLN A 195 -4.08 22.41 8.45
C GLN A 195 -3.07 22.51 7.30
N ARG A 196 -2.27 21.45 7.08
CA ARG A 196 -1.30 21.41 5.97
C ARG A 196 -1.98 21.41 4.60
N ALA A 197 -3.07 20.66 4.46
CA ALA A 197 -3.84 20.64 3.22
C ALA A 197 -4.50 21.99 2.91
N PHE A 198 -4.95 22.74 3.92
CA PHE A 198 -5.62 24.03 3.75
C PHE A 198 -4.64 25.10 3.27
N ASP A 199 -3.45 25.15 3.89
CA ASP A 199 -2.38 26.06 3.47
C ASP A 199 -1.98 25.79 2.01
N TRP A 200 -1.87 24.50 1.64
CA TRP A 200 -1.57 24.09 0.28
C TRP A 200 -2.69 24.45 -0.72
N LEU A 201 -3.95 24.17 -0.37
CA LEU A 201 -5.11 24.48 -1.22
C LEU A 201 -5.25 25.98 -1.51
N GLU A 202 -4.88 26.86 -0.58
CA GLU A 202 -4.89 28.31 -0.82
C GLU A 202 -3.92 28.73 -1.94
N GLY A 203 -2.76 28.09 -2.03
CA GLY A 203 -1.78 28.32 -3.09
C GLY A 203 -2.17 27.72 -4.44
N HIS A 204 -2.97 26.65 -4.43
CA HIS A 204 -3.27 25.82 -5.61
C HIS A 204 -4.74 25.88 -6.06
N ALA A 205 -5.53 26.84 -5.55
CA ALA A 205 -6.96 26.95 -5.90
C ALA A 205 -7.22 27.21 -7.41
N ASN A 206 -6.25 27.77 -8.13
CA ASN A 206 -6.36 28.01 -9.58
C ASN A 206 -5.74 26.89 -10.42
N ASP A 207 -5.07 25.92 -9.79
CA ASP A 207 -4.45 24.80 -10.47
C ASP A 207 -5.43 23.64 -10.64
N ARG A 208 -5.06 22.71 -11.52
CA ARG A 208 -5.68 21.39 -11.55
C ARG A 208 -4.90 20.48 -10.61
N PHE A 209 -5.55 19.90 -9.61
CA PHE A 209 -4.83 19.15 -8.58
C PHE A 209 -5.36 17.76 -8.26
N PHE A 210 -4.43 16.90 -7.81
CA PHE A 210 -4.69 15.62 -7.17
C PHE A 210 -4.13 15.68 -5.75
N LEU A 211 -5.02 15.70 -4.76
CA LEU A 211 -4.72 15.79 -3.35
C LEU A 211 -5.05 14.47 -2.66
N TYR A 212 -4.05 13.83 -2.07
CA TYR A 212 -4.20 12.59 -1.31
C TYR A 212 -4.03 12.85 0.19
N LEU A 213 -5.02 12.47 0.99
CA LEU A 213 -5.02 12.64 2.44
C LEU A 213 -5.17 11.28 3.11
N HIS A 214 -4.21 10.91 3.94
CA HIS A 214 -4.22 9.61 4.64
C HIS A 214 -4.29 9.85 6.14
N ALA A 215 -5.52 9.82 6.66
CA ALA A 215 -5.86 10.06 8.05
C ALA A 215 -5.77 8.77 8.87
N MET A 216 -5.24 8.88 10.10
CA MET A 216 -5.00 7.75 10.99
C MET A 216 -6.02 7.68 12.15
N ASP A 217 -6.99 8.59 12.19
CA ASP A 217 -7.88 8.78 13.34
C ASP A 217 -8.66 7.51 13.71
N THR A 218 -9.06 6.71 12.72
CA THR A 218 -9.79 5.45 12.89
C THR A 218 -8.89 4.23 13.15
N HIS A 219 -7.57 4.39 13.09
CA HIS A 219 -6.60 3.33 13.33
C HIS A 219 -6.22 3.27 14.81
N SER A 220 -6.22 2.07 15.40
CA SER A 220 -5.77 1.88 16.78
C SER A 220 -4.27 2.21 16.96
N PRO A 221 -3.82 2.82 18.06
CA PRO A 221 -4.51 3.00 19.34
C PRO A 221 -5.35 4.29 19.39
N HIS A 222 -6.41 4.30 20.20
CA HIS A 222 -7.32 5.44 20.40
C HIS A 222 -7.05 6.12 21.76
N PRO A 223 -6.13 7.09 21.83
CA PRO A 223 -5.66 7.66 23.08
C PRO A 223 -6.77 8.51 23.73
N GLU A 224 -6.62 8.77 25.02
CA GLU A 224 -7.57 9.62 25.75
C GLU A 224 -7.55 11.06 25.22
N GLY A 225 -8.71 11.71 25.15
CA GLY A 225 -8.85 13.08 24.63
C GLY A 225 -8.85 13.22 23.11
N TYR A 226 -8.67 12.12 22.37
CA TYR A 226 -8.69 12.09 20.90
C TYR A 226 -9.98 11.51 20.32
N THR A 227 -10.89 11.07 21.18
CA THR A 227 -12.15 10.42 20.81
C THR A 227 -13.35 11.26 21.21
N ASP A 228 -14.44 11.19 20.44
CA ASP A 228 -15.73 11.68 20.91
C ASP A 228 -16.32 10.69 21.93
N ASP A 229 -16.33 11.08 23.20
CA ASP A 229 -16.61 10.17 24.30
C ASP A 229 -18.11 9.85 24.49
N ARG A 230 -19.01 10.37 23.65
CA ARG A 230 -20.48 10.25 23.82
C ARG A 230 -21.01 8.82 23.84
N TRP A 231 -20.25 7.85 23.31
CA TRP A 231 -20.64 6.44 23.25
C TRP A 231 -19.78 5.54 24.13
N LEU A 232 -18.88 6.12 24.95
CA LEU A 232 -18.05 5.34 25.84
C LEU A 232 -18.85 4.75 26.99
N ASN A 233 -18.64 3.46 27.23
CA ASN A 233 -19.11 2.79 28.43
C ASN A 233 -18.21 3.18 29.62
N ASP A 234 -18.75 3.95 30.57
CA ASP A 234 -17.98 4.46 31.71
C ASP A 234 -17.85 3.46 32.88
N SER A 235 -18.40 2.24 32.76
CA SER A 235 -18.43 1.23 33.83
C SER A 235 -17.06 0.65 34.22
N LEU A 236 -16.06 0.76 33.34
CA LEU A 236 -14.71 0.22 33.56
C LEU A 236 -13.86 1.15 34.45
N SER A 237 -12.89 0.58 35.17
CA SER A 237 -11.93 1.38 35.94
C SER A 237 -11.03 2.23 35.01
N ALA A 238 -10.50 3.35 35.51
CA ALA A 238 -9.61 4.23 34.75
C ALA A 238 -8.38 3.48 34.20
N ASP A 239 -7.78 2.61 35.02
CA ASP A 239 -6.64 1.78 34.59
C ASP A 239 -7.03 0.82 33.47
N ARG A 240 -8.21 0.17 33.57
CA ARG A 240 -8.67 -0.75 32.52
C ARG A 240 -8.96 -0.02 31.22
N LYS A 241 -9.59 1.17 31.28
CA LYS A 241 -9.81 2.05 30.12
C LYS A 241 -8.49 2.42 29.46
N ARG A 242 -7.50 2.86 30.25
CA ARG A 242 -6.16 3.22 29.77
C ARG A 242 -5.48 2.04 29.06
N HIS A 243 -5.57 0.84 29.61
CA HIS A 243 -5.00 -0.36 28.98
C HIS A 243 -5.68 -0.71 27.64
N LEU A 244 -7.01 -0.65 27.58
CA LEU A 244 -7.77 -0.92 26.34
C LEU A 244 -7.46 0.08 25.22
N ARG A 245 -7.12 1.33 25.55
CA ARG A 245 -6.77 2.38 24.58
C ARG A 245 -5.39 2.21 23.93
N LEU A 246 -4.41 1.65 24.65
CA LEU A 246 -2.97 1.73 24.31
C LEU A 246 -2.39 0.51 23.58
N TRP A 247 -3.18 -0.16 22.76
CA TRP A 247 -2.68 -1.21 21.84
C TRP A 247 -2.21 -2.51 22.49
N ASP A 248 -2.37 -2.68 23.80
CA ASP A 248 -1.77 -3.82 24.48
C ASP A 248 -2.61 -5.10 24.38
N SER A 249 -3.25 -5.36 23.23
CA SER A 249 -4.16 -6.51 23.03
C SER A 249 -3.48 -7.85 23.31
N ALA A 250 -2.21 -7.98 22.95
CA ALA A 250 -1.37 -9.14 23.21
C ALA A 250 -0.95 -9.31 24.69
N LYS A 251 -0.99 -8.26 25.52
CA LYS A 251 -0.84 -8.40 26.99
C LYS A 251 -2.17 -8.34 27.74
N LEU A 252 -3.23 -7.88 27.08
CA LEU A 252 -4.57 -7.79 27.66
C LEU A 252 -5.24 -9.15 27.77
N LEU A 253 -4.92 -10.08 26.86
CA LEU A 253 -5.48 -11.43 26.84
C LEU A 253 -4.35 -12.47 26.84
N GLU A 254 -4.27 -13.25 27.92
CA GLU A 254 -3.52 -14.51 27.93
C GLU A 254 -4.26 -15.57 27.08
N ASP A 255 -3.57 -16.65 26.71
CA ASP A 255 -4.16 -17.74 25.93
C ASP A 255 -5.50 -18.21 26.52
N GLY A 256 -6.57 -18.10 25.71
CA GLY A 256 -7.93 -18.52 26.08
C GLY A 256 -8.77 -17.48 26.83
N GLN A 257 -8.24 -16.29 27.10
CA GLN A 257 -9.04 -15.18 27.65
C GLN A 257 -9.86 -14.47 26.58
N THR A 258 -10.97 -13.86 27.00
CA THR A 258 -11.81 -13.03 26.14
C THR A 258 -12.18 -11.69 26.78
N PHE A 259 -12.43 -10.66 25.97
CA PHE A 259 -13.01 -9.38 26.41
C PHE A 259 -14.42 -9.57 26.99
N THR A 260 -14.72 -8.90 28.10
CA THR A 260 -16.07 -8.86 28.67
C THR A 260 -17.01 -8.01 27.82
N VAL A 261 -18.33 -8.13 28.03
CA VAL A 261 -19.32 -7.33 27.29
C VAL A 261 -19.07 -5.82 27.48
N GLU A 262 -18.75 -5.39 28.70
CA GLU A 262 -18.47 -3.99 29.02
C GLU A 262 -17.20 -3.48 28.31
N GLU A 263 -16.19 -4.34 28.17
CA GLU A 263 -14.96 -4.04 27.44
C GLU A 263 -15.20 -3.91 25.94
N GLN A 264 -16.00 -4.81 25.38
CA GLN A 264 -16.40 -4.76 23.98
C GLN A 264 -17.22 -3.50 23.68
N GLU A 265 -18.17 -3.15 24.55
CA GLU A 265 -18.95 -1.91 24.42
C GLU A 265 -18.07 -0.67 24.53
N PHE A 266 -17.07 -0.69 25.43
CA PHE A 266 -16.09 0.38 25.55
C PHE A 266 -15.23 0.51 24.28
N LEU A 267 -14.68 -0.58 23.77
CA LEU A 267 -13.88 -0.62 22.54
C LEU A 267 -14.67 -0.17 21.32
N GLU A 268 -15.93 -0.62 21.18
CA GLU A 268 -16.84 -0.16 20.12
C GLU A 268 -17.13 1.34 20.25
N GLY A 269 -17.39 1.83 21.47
CA GLY A 269 -17.56 3.27 21.74
C GLY A 269 -16.31 4.10 21.42
N LEU A 270 -15.11 3.58 21.71
CA LEU A 270 -13.83 4.23 21.39
C LEU A 270 -13.64 4.38 19.89
N TYR A 271 -13.84 3.29 19.17
CA TYR A 271 -13.71 3.27 17.72
C TYR A 271 -14.71 4.22 17.06
N ASP A 272 -15.99 4.17 17.47
CA ASP A 272 -17.03 5.07 16.96
C ASP A 272 -16.75 6.54 17.27
N GLY A 273 -16.27 6.82 18.49
CA GLY A 273 -15.88 8.17 18.89
C GLY A 273 -14.73 8.72 18.04
N SER A 274 -13.76 7.86 17.71
CA SER A 274 -12.64 8.20 16.81
C SER A 274 -13.11 8.46 15.38
N LEU A 275 -13.99 7.59 14.87
CA LEU A 275 -14.63 7.77 13.57
C LEU A 275 -15.41 9.09 13.48
N ARG A 276 -16.08 9.49 14.57
CA ARG A 276 -16.81 10.75 14.63
C ARG A 276 -15.91 11.98 14.59
N VAL A 277 -14.70 11.89 15.15
CA VAL A 277 -13.66 12.91 15.03
C VAL A 277 -13.12 12.96 13.60
N ALA A 278 -12.84 11.80 12.98
CA ALA A 278 -12.42 11.71 11.59
C ALA A 278 -13.45 12.34 10.64
N ASP A 279 -14.74 12.05 10.83
CA ASP A 279 -15.85 12.64 10.06
C ASP A 279 -15.93 14.16 10.22
N ALA A 280 -15.64 14.70 11.42
CA ALA A 280 -15.55 16.15 11.61
C ALA A 280 -14.38 16.76 10.81
N GLY A 281 -13.26 16.03 10.69
CA GLY A 281 -12.15 16.38 9.79
C GLY A 281 -12.56 16.42 8.33
N VAL A 282 -13.32 15.42 7.86
CA VAL A 282 -13.92 15.43 6.51
C VAL A 282 -14.82 16.66 6.32
N GLY A 283 -15.68 16.96 7.29
CA GLY A 283 -16.54 18.15 7.26
C GLY A 283 -15.76 19.46 7.14
N ALA A 284 -14.68 19.63 7.91
CA ALA A 284 -13.83 20.81 7.86
C ALA A 284 -13.16 20.98 6.48
N LEU A 285 -12.70 19.89 5.87
CA LEU A 285 -12.12 19.92 4.53
C LEU A 285 -13.14 20.30 3.46
N ILE A 286 -14.36 19.75 3.54
CA ILE A 286 -15.42 20.13 2.61
C ILE A 286 -15.72 21.63 2.75
N ASN A 287 -15.84 22.14 3.97
CA ASN A 287 -16.06 23.57 4.20
C ASN A 287 -14.92 24.43 3.62
N LYS A 288 -13.67 23.95 3.70
CA LYS A 288 -12.53 24.64 3.07
C LYS A 288 -12.68 24.68 1.54
N LEU A 289 -12.99 23.55 0.90
CA LEU A 289 -13.24 23.48 -0.54
C LEU A 289 -14.42 24.39 -0.95
N GLU A 290 -15.49 24.43 -0.16
CA GLU A 290 -16.62 25.35 -0.36
C GLU A 290 -16.16 26.82 -0.29
N SER A 291 -15.35 27.17 0.72
CA SER A 291 -14.85 28.54 0.90
C SER A 291 -13.94 29.02 -0.24
N LEU A 292 -13.24 28.09 -0.90
CA LEU A 292 -12.39 28.35 -2.06
C LEU A 292 -13.14 28.21 -3.40
N ALA A 293 -14.46 27.99 -3.36
CA ALA A 293 -15.30 27.75 -4.53
C ALA A 293 -14.85 26.55 -5.39
N LEU A 294 -14.23 25.54 -4.78
CA LEU A 294 -13.67 24.36 -5.46
C LEU A 294 -14.66 23.20 -5.60
N MET A 295 -15.74 23.16 -4.82
CA MET A 295 -16.65 22.01 -4.75
C MET A 295 -17.21 21.56 -6.09
N GLU A 296 -17.69 22.49 -6.92
CA GLU A 296 -18.29 22.18 -8.22
C GLU A 296 -17.28 21.61 -9.24
N SER A 297 -15.99 21.76 -8.96
CA SER A 297 -14.90 21.33 -9.83
C SER A 297 -14.07 20.19 -9.25
N THR A 298 -14.46 19.62 -8.10
CA THR A 298 -13.66 18.66 -7.35
C THR A 298 -14.43 17.36 -7.12
N VAL A 299 -13.84 16.24 -7.52
CA VAL A 299 -14.29 14.92 -7.11
C VAL A 299 -13.64 14.55 -5.79
N ILE A 300 -14.46 14.17 -4.82
CA ILE A 300 -14.06 13.70 -3.51
C ILE A 300 -14.26 12.19 -3.46
N VAL A 301 -13.21 11.48 -3.04
CA VAL A 301 -13.20 10.04 -2.80
C VAL A 301 -12.99 9.83 -1.31
N ILE A 302 -13.92 9.14 -0.64
CA ILE A 302 -13.72 8.61 0.71
C ILE A 302 -13.50 7.11 0.56
N SER A 303 -12.39 6.59 1.08
CA SER A 303 -12.14 5.14 1.16
C SER A 303 -11.44 4.77 2.47
N SER A 304 -11.24 3.47 2.68
CA SER A 304 -10.30 2.95 3.67
C SER A 304 -9.35 1.94 3.04
N ASP A 305 -8.15 1.81 3.58
CA ASP A 305 -7.18 0.81 3.19
C ASP A 305 -7.53 -0.57 3.78
N HIS A 306 -8.02 -0.66 5.00
CA HIS A 306 -8.57 -1.88 5.62
C HIS A 306 -9.57 -1.53 6.73
N GLY A 307 -10.11 -2.53 7.42
CA GLY A 307 -10.94 -2.31 8.61
C GLY A 307 -10.20 -2.62 9.91
N GLU A 308 -10.94 -2.76 11.01
CA GLU A 308 -10.39 -2.94 12.35
C GLU A 308 -11.21 -3.96 13.16
N LEU A 309 -10.56 -4.85 13.92
CA LEU A 309 -11.26 -5.68 14.90
C LEU A 309 -11.48 -4.88 16.17
N THR A 310 -12.72 -4.92 16.69
CA THR A 310 -13.16 -4.10 17.83
C THR A 310 -13.41 -4.93 19.08
N GLY A 311 -12.96 -6.19 19.12
CA GLY A 311 -13.11 -7.06 20.29
C GLY A 311 -14.48 -7.71 20.44
N ARG A 312 -15.45 -7.44 19.56
CA ARG A 312 -16.79 -8.08 19.57
C ARG A 312 -16.76 -9.61 19.57
N ASP A 313 -15.65 -10.17 19.13
CA ASP A 313 -15.40 -11.60 19.11
C ASP A 313 -14.92 -12.17 20.45
N GLY A 314 -14.67 -11.28 21.41
CA GLY A 314 -14.00 -11.57 22.66
C GLY A 314 -12.50 -11.82 22.50
N LEU A 315 -11.97 -12.10 21.32
CA LEU A 315 -10.63 -12.69 21.19
C LEU A 315 -9.55 -11.68 20.82
N THR A 316 -9.86 -10.62 20.05
CA THR A 316 -8.82 -9.71 19.59
C THR A 316 -9.32 -8.32 19.17
N VAL A 317 -8.42 -7.35 19.19
CA VAL A 317 -8.63 -5.99 18.65
C VAL A 317 -7.47 -5.64 17.74
N GLY A 318 -7.68 -4.66 16.86
CA GLY A 318 -6.68 -4.28 15.87
C GLY A 318 -6.82 -5.07 14.57
N HIS A 319 -5.76 -5.05 13.77
CA HIS A 319 -5.73 -5.66 12.43
C HIS A 319 -4.56 -6.64 12.32
N PRO A 320 -4.57 -7.74 13.09
CA PRO A 320 -3.49 -8.72 13.05
C PRO A 320 -3.38 -9.32 11.65
N SER A 321 -2.18 -9.30 11.07
CA SER A 321 -2.00 -9.52 9.63
C SER A 321 -2.41 -10.90 9.12
N ARG A 322 -2.66 -11.87 10.01
CA ARG A 322 -3.14 -13.22 9.66
C ARG A 322 -4.65 -13.41 9.79
N SER A 323 -5.36 -12.40 10.27
CA SER A 323 -6.82 -12.45 10.38
C SER A 323 -7.47 -12.35 9.02
N ARG A 324 -8.56 -13.10 8.86
CA ARG A 324 -9.24 -13.30 7.58
C ARG A 324 -10.66 -12.78 7.59
N TYR A 325 -11.08 -12.09 8.65
CA TYR A 325 -12.48 -11.73 8.90
C TYR A 325 -12.92 -10.55 8.06
N ASP A 326 -14.17 -10.55 7.61
CA ASP A 326 -14.72 -9.51 6.72
C ASP A 326 -14.62 -8.11 7.33
N GLU A 327 -14.62 -7.99 8.66
CA GLU A 327 -14.41 -6.71 9.38
C GLU A 327 -13.09 -6.02 9.02
N LEU A 328 -12.07 -6.76 8.54
CA LEU A 328 -10.81 -6.20 8.10
C LEU A 328 -10.79 -5.85 6.60
N PHE A 329 -11.70 -6.40 5.81
CA PHE A 329 -11.70 -6.24 4.36
C PHE A 329 -12.85 -5.38 3.86
N HIS A 330 -14.04 -5.42 4.48
CA HIS A 330 -15.20 -4.64 4.07
C HIS A 330 -15.05 -3.17 4.51
N VAL A 331 -14.70 -2.33 3.55
CA VAL A 331 -14.27 -0.95 3.75
C VAL A 331 -15.18 0.03 3.01
N PRO A 332 -15.34 1.27 3.49
CA PRO A 332 -16.19 2.24 2.82
C PRO A 332 -15.61 2.67 1.48
N LEU A 333 -16.49 3.03 0.55
CA LEU A 333 -16.16 3.75 -0.66
C LEU A 333 -17.31 4.68 -1.03
N VAL A 334 -17.02 5.98 -1.08
CA VAL A 334 -17.95 7.04 -1.50
C VAL A 334 -17.25 7.92 -2.53
N LEU A 335 -17.94 8.19 -3.64
CA LEU A 335 -17.53 9.16 -4.66
C LEU A 335 -18.54 10.30 -4.68
N SER A 336 -18.09 11.55 -4.78
CA SER A 336 -18.97 12.73 -4.86
C SER A 336 -18.34 13.83 -5.71
N GLY A 337 -19.12 14.59 -6.47
CA GLY A 337 -18.63 15.70 -7.28
C GLY A 337 -18.95 15.58 -8.78
N PRO A 338 -18.32 16.38 -9.65
CA PRO A 338 -18.65 16.45 -11.07
C PRO A 338 -18.45 15.09 -11.76
N GLY A 339 -19.45 14.68 -12.55
CA GLY A 339 -19.46 13.38 -13.22
C GLY A 339 -19.98 12.22 -12.37
N VAL A 340 -20.27 12.43 -11.08
CA VAL A 340 -20.86 11.42 -10.18
C VAL A 340 -22.34 11.75 -9.95
N PRO A 341 -23.29 10.91 -10.39
CA PRO A 341 -24.71 11.14 -10.11
C PRO A 341 -25.02 11.08 -8.61
N ALA A 342 -25.85 12.00 -8.14
CA ALA A 342 -26.25 12.07 -6.73
C ALA A 342 -27.20 10.93 -6.32
N GLY A 343 -27.11 10.50 -5.06
CA GLY A 343 -28.01 9.54 -4.43
C GLY A 343 -27.85 8.09 -4.91
N ARG A 344 -26.75 7.75 -5.59
CA ARG A 344 -26.52 6.38 -6.06
C ARG A 344 -26.07 5.48 -4.91
N ARG A 345 -26.71 4.31 -4.81
CA ARG A 345 -26.27 3.21 -3.95
C ARG A 345 -25.97 2.00 -4.81
N ILE A 346 -24.74 1.52 -4.75
CA ILE A 346 -24.20 0.47 -5.62
C ILE A 346 -24.02 -0.79 -4.77
N GLN A 347 -24.81 -1.82 -5.06
CA GLN A 347 -24.79 -3.10 -4.33
C GLN A 347 -23.82 -4.11 -4.93
N ALA A 348 -23.33 -3.85 -6.14
CA ALA A 348 -22.33 -4.68 -6.79
C ALA A 348 -21.08 -4.77 -5.90
N MET A 349 -20.53 -5.99 -5.77
CA MET A 349 -19.27 -6.21 -5.10
C MET A 349 -18.13 -5.53 -5.88
N THR A 350 -17.32 -4.76 -5.19
CA THR A 350 -16.22 -3.95 -5.73
C THR A 350 -15.01 -4.05 -4.82
N GLU A 351 -13.85 -3.65 -5.29
CA GLU A 351 -12.64 -3.74 -4.49
C GLU A 351 -11.72 -2.53 -4.66
N ASN A 352 -10.85 -2.31 -3.68
CA ASN A 352 -9.97 -1.16 -3.61
C ASN A 352 -9.05 -1.00 -4.85
N ALA A 353 -8.64 -2.09 -5.51
CA ALA A 353 -7.90 -2.05 -6.77
C ALA A 353 -8.67 -1.39 -7.94
N ASP A 354 -9.99 -1.26 -7.82
CA ASP A 354 -10.86 -0.62 -8.82
C ASP A 354 -10.85 0.91 -8.72
N ILE A 355 -10.37 1.49 -7.61
CA ILE A 355 -10.48 2.94 -7.36
C ILE A 355 -9.66 3.73 -8.38
N LEU A 356 -8.37 3.43 -8.56
CA LEU A 356 -7.53 4.15 -9.51
C LEU A 356 -8.04 4.10 -10.96
N PRO A 357 -8.37 2.93 -11.56
CA PRO A 357 -8.94 2.91 -12.91
C PRO A 357 -10.25 3.71 -13.01
N THR A 358 -11.06 3.74 -11.95
CA THR A 358 -12.26 4.59 -11.89
C THR A 358 -11.92 6.08 -11.96
N LEU A 359 -10.88 6.52 -11.24
CA LEU A 359 -10.45 7.93 -11.26
C LEU A 359 -9.82 8.31 -12.60
N VAL A 360 -9.10 7.40 -13.24
CA VAL A 360 -8.56 7.58 -14.59
C VAL A 360 -9.69 7.81 -15.60
N ASP A 361 -10.72 6.97 -15.58
CA ASP A 361 -11.88 7.12 -16.47
C ASP A 361 -12.66 8.39 -16.17
N LEU A 362 -12.96 8.64 -14.89
CA LEU A 362 -13.77 9.79 -14.47
C LEU A 362 -13.09 11.11 -14.83
N ALA A 363 -11.79 11.22 -14.59
CA ALA A 363 -11.02 12.42 -14.92
C ALA A 363 -10.51 12.43 -16.38
N LYS A 364 -10.86 11.42 -17.18
CA LYS A 364 -10.47 11.27 -18.60
C LYS A 364 -8.95 11.39 -18.79
N LEU A 365 -8.19 10.67 -17.96
CA LEU A 365 -6.73 10.67 -17.98
C LEU A 365 -6.22 9.68 -19.03
N SER A 366 -5.11 10.02 -19.67
CA SER A 366 -4.40 9.11 -20.57
C SER A 366 -3.27 8.42 -19.82
N THR A 367 -3.19 7.09 -19.94
CA THR A 367 -2.12 6.29 -19.33
C THR A 367 -1.94 4.98 -20.08
N ASP A 368 -0.71 4.47 -20.07
CA ASP A 368 -0.29 3.13 -20.48
C ASP A 368 -0.16 2.18 -19.27
N ALA A 369 -0.55 2.64 -18.07
CA ALA A 369 -0.56 1.82 -16.88
C ALA A 369 -1.48 0.61 -17.06
N ARG A 370 -1.02 -0.55 -16.56
CA ARG A 370 -1.83 -1.75 -16.52
C ARG A 370 -2.52 -1.85 -15.17
N PHE A 371 -3.83 -2.08 -15.18
CA PHE A 371 -4.61 -2.36 -13.98
C PHE A 371 -5.00 -3.84 -13.92
N ASP A 372 -5.03 -4.40 -12.71
CA ASP A 372 -5.73 -5.67 -12.43
C ASP A 372 -7.18 -5.39 -12.02
N GLY A 373 -7.42 -4.27 -11.32
CA GLY A 373 -8.77 -3.76 -11.04
C GLY A 373 -9.46 -3.20 -12.28
N THR A 374 -10.77 -2.98 -12.18
CA THR A 374 -11.63 -2.51 -13.27
C THR A 374 -12.32 -1.20 -12.88
N SER A 375 -12.46 -0.27 -13.83
CA SER A 375 -13.20 0.97 -13.58
C SER A 375 -14.65 0.72 -13.17
N LEU A 376 -15.06 1.36 -12.07
CA LEU A 376 -16.42 1.34 -11.52
C LEU A 376 -17.31 2.41 -12.14
N TYR A 377 -16.80 3.25 -13.04
CA TYR A 377 -17.59 4.31 -13.66
C TYR A 377 -18.87 3.81 -14.37
N PRO A 378 -18.91 2.62 -15.01
CA PRO A 378 -20.15 2.04 -15.52
C PRO A 378 -21.21 1.78 -14.44
N LEU A 379 -20.81 1.41 -13.21
CA LEU A 379 -21.72 1.27 -12.06
C LEU A 379 -22.21 2.65 -11.60
N VAL A 380 -21.28 3.60 -11.43
CA VAL A 380 -21.57 4.99 -11.00
C VAL A 380 -22.55 5.68 -11.95
N SER A 381 -22.32 5.56 -13.26
CA SER A 381 -23.18 6.12 -14.30
C SER A 381 -24.50 5.36 -14.48
N GLY A 382 -24.61 4.13 -13.96
CA GLY A 382 -25.81 3.28 -14.15
C GLY A 382 -25.91 2.63 -15.52
N THR A 383 -24.78 2.50 -16.22
CA THR A 383 -24.70 1.72 -17.46
C THR A 383 -24.81 0.22 -17.16
N THR A 384 -24.45 -0.20 -15.95
CA THR A 384 -24.64 -1.57 -15.44
C THR A 384 -24.86 -1.52 -13.93
N ASP A 385 -25.50 -2.55 -13.38
CA ASP A 385 -25.59 -2.82 -11.94
C ASP A 385 -24.85 -4.11 -11.55
N ARG A 386 -24.18 -4.75 -12.52
CA ARG A 386 -23.42 -5.98 -12.30
C ARG A 386 -21.98 -5.66 -11.92
N SER A 387 -21.48 -6.36 -10.89
CA SER A 387 -20.05 -6.33 -10.56
C SER A 387 -19.22 -6.74 -11.78
N PRO A 388 -18.07 -6.07 -12.02
CA PRO A 388 -17.11 -6.52 -13.04
C PRO A 388 -16.39 -7.81 -12.63
N HIS A 389 -16.52 -8.24 -11.37
CA HIS A 389 -15.76 -9.34 -10.79
C HIS A 389 -16.65 -10.56 -10.49
N GLU A 390 -16.14 -11.75 -10.78
CA GLU A 390 -16.75 -13.00 -10.29
C GLU A 390 -16.37 -13.25 -8.81
N TYR A 391 -15.12 -12.99 -8.47
CA TYR A 391 -14.57 -13.02 -7.12
C TYR A 391 -13.77 -11.75 -6.88
N LEU A 392 -13.86 -11.21 -5.66
CA LEU A 392 -12.94 -10.19 -5.19
C LEU A 392 -11.71 -10.84 -4.58
N PHE A 393 -10.55 -10.22 -4.78
CA PHE A 393 -9.29 -10.77 -4.35
C PHE A 393 -8.71 -10.01 -3.15
N ALA A 394 -8.27 -10.76 -2.14
CA ALA A 394 -7.40 -10.25 -1.10
C ALA A 394 -6.28 -11.25 -0.77
N ARG A 395 -5.16 -10.74 -0.25
CA ARG A 395 -4.02 -11.53 0.21
C ARG A 395 -3.66 -11.28 1.65
N ILE A 396 -3.12 -12.32 2.25
CA ILE A 396 -2.46 -12.30 3.53
C ILE A 396 -1.04 -12.82 3.30
N GLU A 397 -0.09 -11.90 3.35
CA GLU A 397 1.34 -12.23 3.36
C GLU A 397 1.87 -12.24 4.79
N SER A 398 2.72 -13.21 5.08
CA SER A 398 3.49 -13.23 6.32
C SER A 398 4.75 -12.41 6.09
N PHE A 399 5.01 -11.39 6.93
CA PHE A 399 6.24 -10.58 6.91
C PHE A 399 7.56 -11.38 7.04
N VAL A 400 7.47 -12.69 7.24
CA VAL A 400 8.55 -13.58 7.68
C VAL A 400 8.81 -14.74 6.70
N LEU A 401 7.89 -15.05 5.78
CA LEU A 401 8.03 -16.24 4.93
C LEU A 401 7.79 -15.90 3.45
N PRO A 402 8.70 -16.30 2.54
CA PRO A 402 8.55 -16.15 1.10
C PRO A 402 7.56 -17.18 0.47
N ASP A 403 6.75 -17.87 1.27
CA ASP A 403 5.74 -18.79 0.76
C ASP A 403 4.63 -18.04 0.01
N GLU A 404 3.97 -18.72 -0.95
CA GLU A 404 2.79 -18.19 -1.61
C GLU A 404 1.77 -17.62 -0.59
N PRO A 405 1.24 -16.40 -0.78
CA PRO A 405 0.30 -15.80 0.15
C PRO A 405 -0.95 -16.65 0.32
N LEU A 406 -1.59 -16.53 1.48
CA LEU A 406 -2.98 -16.94 1.61
C LEU A 406 -3.83 -15.99 0.78
N ARG A 407 -4.63 -16.54 -0.11
CA ARG A 407 -5.50 -15.83 -1.04
C ARG A 407 -6.94 -15.99 -0.60
N ILE A 408 -7.68 -14.91 -0.65
CA ILE A 408 -9.06 -14.82 -0.22
C ILE A 408 -9.86 -14.40 -1.44
N TYR A 409 -10.84 -15.23 -1.79
CA TYR A 409 -11.78 -14.99 -2.88
C TYR A 409 -13.17 -14.81 -2.30
N SER A 410 -13.69 -13.58 -2.36
CA SER A 410 -15.00 -13.24 -1.81
C SER A 410 -16.04 -13.11 -2.92
N ALA A 411 -17.19 -13.72 -2.69
CA ALA A 411 -18.42 -13.60 -3.47
C ALA A 411 -19.56 -13.12 -2.57
N PRO A 412 -20.80 -12.87 -3.06
CA PRO A 412 -21.85 -12.28 -2.23
C PRO A 412 -22.24 -13.12 -1.00
N ASP A 413 -22.25 -14.44 -1.11
CA ASP A 413 -22.74 -15.37 -0.08
C ASP A 413 -21.65 -16.20 0.60
N HIS A 414 -20.43 -16.21 0.04
CA HIS A 414 -19.33 -17.01 0.54
C HIS A 414 -17.96 -16.37 0.33
N LYS A 415 -16.99 -16.87 1.09
CA LYS A 415 -15.58 -16.50 1.01
C LYS A 415 -14.73 -17.76 1.01
N ALA A 416 -13.89 -17.94 0.01
CA ALA A 416 -12.95 -19.05 -0.08
C ALA A 416 -11.54 -18.58 0.29
N VAL A 417 -10.85 -19.35 1.13
CA VAL A 417 -9.44 -19.14 1.47
C VAL A 417 -8.63 -20.25 0.81
N VAL A 418 -7.70 -19.87 -0.07
CA VAL A 418 -6.82 -20.72 -0.87
C VAL A 418 -5.36 -20.44 -0.50
N GLY A 419 -4.54 -21.47 -0.29
CA GLY A 419 -3.11 -21.29 0.03
C GLY A 419 -2.31 -22.59 0.01
N PRO A 420 -0.99 -22.53 0.22
CA PRO A 420 -0.11 -23.67 0.04
C PRO A 420 -0.36 -24.77 1.09
N GLY A 421 -0.51 -26.01 0.60
CA GLY A 421 -0.58 -27.24 1.40
C GLY A 421 -2.00 -27.69 1.83
N LYS A 422 -2.12 -28.98 2.20
CA LYS A 422 -3.40 -29.62 2.59
C LYS A 422 -3.97 -29.16 3.94
N GLN A 423 -3.22 -28.40 4.75
CA GLN A 423 -3.57 -28.12 6.16
C GLN A 423 -3.94 -26.66 6.48
N HIS A 424 -3.63 -25.65 5.65
CA HIS A 424 -3.68 -24.25 6.09
C HIS A 424 -4.56 -23.27 5.27
N GLY A 425 -5.11 -23.68 4.11
CA GLY A 425 -5.84 -22.73 3.27
C GLY A 425 -6.67 -23.38 2.16
N ARG A 426 -7.65 -24.22 2.51
CA ARG A 426 -8.62 -24.76 1.55
C ARG A 426 -9.99 -24.85 2.21
N ILE A 427 -10.55 -23.70 2.57
CA ILE A 427 -11.78 -23.62 3.37
C ILE A 427 -12.69 -22.54 2.78
N ALA A 428 -13.98 -22.85 2.65
CA ALA A 428 -15.01 -21.88 2.34
C ALA A 428 -15.79 -21.50 3.61
N TYR A 429 -16.17 -20.23 3.72
CA TYR A 429 -16.96 -19.67 4.81
C TYR A 429 -18.21 -19.00 4.24
N ARG A 430 -19.31 -19.01 4.99
CA ARG A 430 -20.49 -18.18 4.68
C ARG A 430 -20.15 -16.72 4.96
N ARG A 431 -20.62 -15.82 4.11
CA ARG A 431 -20.54 -14.37 4.35
C ARG A 431 -21.79 -13.80 5.05
N PRO A 432 -21.65 -12.74 5.87
CA PRO A 432 -20.37 -12.13 6.27
C PRO A 432 -19.58 -13.09 7.19
N ASP A 433 -18.30 -13.28 6.90
CA ASP A 433 -17.41 -14.13 7.70
C ASP A 433 -16.76 -13.29 8.78
N ARG A 434 -17.52 -13.12 9.87
CA ARG A 434 -17.12 -12.44 11.10
C ARG A 434 -16.64 -13.43 12.12
N VAL A 435 -15.93 -12.97 13.14
CA VAL A 435 -15.39 -13.90 14.13
C VAL A 435 -16.49 -14.63 14.91
N ASP A 436 -17.58 -13.92 15.24
CA ASP A 436 -18.72 -14.42 16.02
C ASP A 436 -19.72 -15.22 15.17
N THR A 437 -19.86 -14.90 13.88
CA THR A 437 -20.80 -15.59 12.96
C THR A 437 -20.11 -16.57 12.02
N ARG A 438 -18.81 -16.84 12.20
CA ARG A 438 -18.02 -17.69 11.32
C ARG A 438 -18.65 -19.06 11.13
N ARG A 439 -18.97 -19.39 9.88
CA ARG A 439 -19.52 -20.69 9.52
C ARG A 439 -18.79 -21.29 8.33
N VAL A 440 -18.10 -22.40 8.55
CA VAL A 440 -17.48 -23.20 7.49
C VAL A 440 -18.58 -23.80 6.60
N LEU A 441 -18.37 -23.73 5.28
CA LEU A 441 -19.21 -24.35 4.28
C LEU A 441 -18.54 -25.63 3.76
N GLU A 442 -19.18 -26.78 3.99
CA GLU A 442 -18.77 -28.06 3.43
C GLU A 442 -19.26 -28.21 1.98
N GLN A 443 -18.83 -27.29 1.10
CA GLN A 443 -19.22 -27.28 -0.30
C GLN A 443 -17.97 -27.33 -1.21
N PRO A 444 -17.46 -28.54 -1.53
CA PRO A 444 -16.25 -28.69 -2.33
C PRO A 444 -16.30 -28.00 -3.71
N GLY A 445 -17.50 -27.84 -4.27
CA GLY A 445 -17.70 -27.14 -5.55
C GLY A 445 -17.35 -25.65 -5.50
N LEU A 446 -17.66 -24.95 -4.42
CA LEU A 446 -17.32 -23.53 -4.23
C LEU A 446 -15.80 -23.35 -4.14
N LEU A 447 -15.16 -24.17 -3.32
CA LEU A 447 -13.71 -24.15 -3.18
C LEU A 447 -13.02 -24.48 -4.51
N ALA A 448 -13.48 -25.49 -5.24
CA ALA A 448 -12.94 -25.84 -6.55
C ALA A 448 -13.14 -24.73 -7.60
N ALA A 449 -14.21 -23.93 -7.50
CA ALA A 449 -14.42 -22.78 -8.36
C ALA A 449 -13.44 -21.64 -8.04
N ALA A 450 -13.26 -21.30 -6.76
CA ALA A 450 -12.29 -20.30 -6.33
C ALA A 450 -10.84 -20.70 -6.69
N GLU A 451 -10.48 -21.98 -6.57
CA GLU A 451 -9.15 -22.48 -6.96
C GLU A 451 -8.89 -22.44 -8.47
N ARG A 452 -9.93 -22.68 -9.28
CA ARG A 452 -9.84 -22.46 -10.73
C ARG A 452 -9.62 -20.98 -11.03
N TYR A 453 -10.40 -20.11 -10.40
CA TYR A 453 -10.24 -18.67 -10.54
C TYR A 453 -8.83 -18.20 -10.13
N ASP A 454 -8.31 -18.68 -8.99
CA ASP A 454 -6.93 -18.43 -8.54
C ASP A 454 -5.91 -18.84 -9.63
N THR A 455 -6.05 -20.06 -10.15
CA THR A 455 -5.14 -20.61 -11.16
C THR A 455 -5.14 -19.84 -12.46
N ASP A 456 -6.32 -19.39 -12.90
CA ASP A 456 -6.52 -18.78 -14.21
C ASP A 456 -6.24 -17.26 -14.18
N HIS A 457 -6.46 -16.58 -13.04
CA HIS A 457 -6.37 -15.12 -12.94
C HIS A 457 -5.22 -14.63 -12.05
N PHE A 458 -5.09 -15.14 -10.82
CA PHE A 458 -4.13 -14.60 -9.86
C PHE A 458 -2.72 -15.20 -9.99
N LEU A 459 -2.60 -16.54 -10.00
CA LEU A 459 -1.29 -17.21 -10.08
C LEU A 459 -0.43 -16.76 -11.27
N PRO A 460 -0.97 -16.45 -12.46
CA PRO A 460 -0.17 -15.87 -13.55
C PRO A 460 0.45 -14.51 -13.19
N LEU A 461 -0.29 -13.64 -12.49
CA LEU A 461 0.18 -12.34 -12.01
C LEU A 461 1.25 -12.52 -10.92
N TRP A 462 1.00 -13.42 -9.96
CA TRP A 462 1.96 -13.77 -8.91
C TRP A 462 3.25 -14.34 -9.48
N ARG A 463 3.18 -15.27 -10.44
CA ARG A 463 4.38 -15.83 -11.09
C ARG A 463 5.12 -14.79 -11.92
N ALA A 464 4.42 -13.81 -12.50
CA ALA A 464 5.08 -12.67 -13.15
C ALA A 464 5.81 -11.80 -12.13
N HIS A 465 5.20 -11.57 -10.95
CA HIS A 465 5.87 -10.95 -9.82
C HIS A 465 7.14 -11.73 -9.42
N GLU A 466 7.06 -13.04 -9.20
CA GLU A 466 8.20 -13.89 -8.85
C GLU A 466 9.31 -13.83 -9.90
N ARG A 467 8.98 -13.95 -11.19
CA ARG A 467 9.99 -13.85 -12.27
C ARG A 467 10.66 -12.50 -12.31
N SER A 468 9.91 -11.41 -12.20
CA SER A 468 10.50 -10.05 -12.14
C SER A 468 11.38 -9.87 -10.91
N ALA A 469 11.06 -10.50 -9.77
CA ALA A 469 11.90 -10.50 -8.58
C ALA A 469 13.18 -11.36 -8.75
N GLN A 470 13.20 -12.32 -9.67
CA GLN A 470 14.37 -13.13 -10.03
C GLN A 470 15.29 -12.44 -11.05
N GLU A 471 14.74 -11.60 -11.92
CA GLU A 471 15.50 -10.80 -12.91
C GLU A 471 16.08 -9.50 -12.32
N VAL A 472 15.67 -9.14 -11.10
CA VAL A 472 16.17 -7.99 -10.33
C VAL A 472 17.33 -8.46 -9.43
N PRO A 473 18.44 -7.68 -9.33
CA PRO A 473 19.52 -7.97 -8.39
C PRO A 473 18.97 -8.05 -6.97
N GLN A 474 19.07 -9.24 -6.41
CA GLN A 474 18.34 -9.60 -5.21
C GLN A 474 19.07 -9.09 -3.95
N PHE A 475 18.28 -8.55 -3.01
CA PHE A 475 18.76 -8.09 -1.72
C PHE A 475 18.73 -9.26 -0.74
N PHE A 476 19.79 -9.44 0.06
CA PHE A 476 19.84 -10.50 1.07
C PHE A 476 20.11 -9.96 2.44
N VAL A 477 19.29 -10.40 3.39
CA VAL A 477 19.49 -10.23 4.82
C VAL A 477 19.85 -11.59 5.38
N LEU A 478 21.02 -11.68 6.02
CA LEU A 478 21.40 -12.85 6.80
C LEU A 478 21.08 -12.60 8.28
N PRO A 479 19.90 -12.98 8.80
CA PRO A 479 19.68 -12.91 10.23
C PRO A 479 20.62 -13.92 10.91
N ILE A 480 21.42 -13.47 11.88
CA ILE A 480 22.13 -14.40 12.76
C ILE A 480 21.17 -14.70 13.92
N PRO A 481 20.48 -15.86 13.95
CA PRO A 481 19.66 -16.18 15.10
C PRO A 481 20.54 -16.21 16.34
N TRP A 482 20.02 -15.68 17.44
CA TRP A 482 20.62 -15.82 18.76
C TRP A 482 20.55 -17.31 19.12
N LYS A 483 21.50 -18.12 18.67
CA LYS A 483 21.60 -19.50 19.11
C LYS A 483 22.22 -19.52 20.49
N TRP A 484 21.52 -20.15 21.41
CA TRP A 484 22.07 -20.63 22.67
C TRP A 484 23.14 -21.67 22.33
N LEU A 485 24.42 -21.27 22.37
CA LEU A 485 25.55 -22.13 22.09
C LEU A 485 26.32 -22.38 23.39
N PRO A 486 26.68 -23.63 23.73
CA PRO A 486 27.51 -23.93 24.88
C PRO A 486 28.86 -23.19 24.83
N THR A 487 29.36 -22.84 26.02
CA THR A 487 30.40 -21.82 26.29
C THR A 487 31.84 -22.21 25.95
N ASP A 488 32.10 -23.24 25.16
CA ASP A 488 33.45 -23.76 24.90
C ASP A 488 33.82 -23.96 23.42
N GLN A 489 32.97 -23.58 22.46
CA GLN A 489 33.19 -23.88 21.04
C GLN A 489 33.44 -22.65 20.15
N VAL A 490 34.43 -22.75 19.27
CA VAL A 490 34.51 -21.91 18.06
C VAL A 490 33.33 -22.31 17.16
N ALA A 491 32.28 -21.50 17.12
CA ALA A 491 31.14 -21.75 16.25
C ALA A 491 31.49 -21.43 14.79
N ARG A 492 31.76 -22.46 13.97
CA ARG A 492 31.71 -22.35 12.51
C ARG A 492 30.25 -22.51 12.09
N VAL A 493 29.64 -21.43 11.61
CA VAL A 493 28.30 -21.50 11.02
C VAL A 493 28.47 -21.49 9.51
N GLU A 494 28.20 -22.64 8.88
CA GLU A 494 28.11 -22.76 7.43
C GLU A 494 26.64 -22.72 7.02
N LEU A 495 26.27 -21.73 6.21
CA LEU A 495 24.91 -21.64 5.66
C LEU A 495 24.99 -21.95 4.17
N PRO A 496 24.48 -23.12 3.74
CA PRO A 496 24.42 -23.44 2.32
C PRO A 496 23.36 -22.55 1.66
N THR A 497 23.75 -21.85 0.60
CA THR A 497 22.79 -21.35 -0.40
C THR A 497 22.54 -22.47 -1.40
N ASP A 498 21.30 -22.66 -1.82
CA ASP A 498 20.91 -23.60 -2.90
C ASP A 498 21.22 -23.03 -4.30
N GLY A 499 21.96 -21.91 -4.37
CA GLY A 499 22.27 -21.20 -5.61
C GLY A 499 21.10 -20.37 -6.16
N LEU A 500 19.92 -20.49 -5.57
CA LEU A 500 18.82 -19.54 -5.72
C LEU A 500 19.00 -18.51 -4.64
N TRP A 501 18.82 -17.23 -4.98
CA TRP A 501 19.02 -16.22 -3.97
C TRP A 501 17.73 -15.82 -3.24
N GLY A 502 17.69 -16.21 -1.95
CA GLY A 502 16.60 -16.07 -0.98
C GLY A 502 17.18 -15.90 0.43
N ILE A 503 16.33 -15.56 1.40
CA ILE A 503 16.67 -15.46 2.82
C ILE A 503 17.26 -16.80 3.29
N LEU A 504 18.47 -16.79 3.85
CA LEU A 504 19.10 -17.98 4.41
C LEU A 504 18.57 -18.26 5.82
N GLU A 505 17.82 -19.35 5.96
CA GLU A 505 17.40 -19.84 7.27
C GLU A 505 18.57 -20.52 8.00
N GLY A 506 18.99 -19.95 9.14
CA GLY A 506 19.88 -20.61 10.08
C GLY A 506 19.17 -21.78 10.76
N GLY A 507 19.60 -23.01 10.45
CA GLY A 507 18.94 -24.24 10.86
C GLY A 507 18.46 -24.28 12.32
N GLY A 508 17.18 -24.62 12.49
CA GLY A 508 16.60 -25.12 13.74
C GLY A 508 15.68 -24.18 14.52
N THR A 509 15.52 -22.91 14.13
CA THR A 509 14.63 -21.97 14.83
C THR A 509 13.56 -21.44 13.88
N ARG A 510 12.31 -21.87 14.09
CA ARG A 510 11.12 -21.26 13.50
C ARG A 510 11.05 -19.81 13.99
N MET A 511 11.25 -18.83 13.10
CA MET A 511 10.94 -17.43 13.42
C MET A 511 9.42 -17.25 13.48
N VAL A 512 8.92 -16.96 14.66
CA VAL A 512 7.56 -16.46 14.87
C VAL A 512 7.66 -14.94 15.04
N GLY A 513 7.19 -14.18 14.03
CA GLY A 513 6.77 -12.78 14.21
C GLY A 513 7.82 -11.66 14.01
N GLY A 514 7.55 -10.80 13.00
CA GLY A 514 7.70 -9.34 13.01
C GLY A 514 8.98 -8.67 13.52
N ALA A 515 9.74 -8.05 12.61
CA ALA A 515 10.93 -7.21 12.85
C ALA A 515 10.71 -5.92 13.66
N VAL A 516 9.49 -5.63 14.14
CA VAL A 516 9.22 -4.50 15.06
C VAL A 516 8.82 -5.00 16.46
N PHE A 517 8.41 -6.26 16.60
CA PHE A 517 8.05 -6.86 17.90
C PHE A 517 9.23 -7.53 18.62
N ALA A 518 10.38 -7.64 17.96
CA ALA A 518 11.59 -8.20 18.55
C ALA A 518 12.11 -7.39 19.77
N GLN A 519 11.84 -6.08 19.86
CA GLN A 519 12.36 -5.29 20.99
C GLN A 519 11.74 -5.66 22.35
N ALA A 520 10.49 -6.14 22.39
CA ALA A 520 9.78 -6.36 23.65
C ALA A 520 10.01 -7.74 24.29
N TRP A 521 10.32 -8.78 23.50
CA TRP A 521 10.58 -10.14 24.03
C TRP A 521 12.06 -10.46 24.23
N ILE A 522 12.97 -9.62 23.73
CA ILE A 522 14.42 -9.80 23.89
C ILE A 522 14.92 -9.41 25.30
N LEU A 523 14.10 -8.73 26.11
CA LEU A 523 14.46 -8.32 27.48
C LEU A 523 14.33 -9.43 28.54
N ALA A 524 13.82 -10.62 28.21
CA ALA A 524 13.56 -11.68 29.19
C ALA A 524 14.65 -12.77 29.28
N ALA A 525 15.76 -12.67 28.54
CA ALA A 525 16.83 -13.67 28.62
C ALA A 525 18.23 -13.05 28.51
N ARG A 526 18.73 -12.47 29.61
CA ARG A 526 20.16 -12.54 29.94
C ARG A 526 20.43 -13.97 30.42
N PRO A 527 21.52 -14.69 30.07
CA PRO A 527 22.86 -14.28 29.63
C PRO A 527 23.38 -15.06 28.37
N TYR A 528 24.69 -15.06 28.07
CA TYR A 528 25.44 -15.98 27.18
C TYR A 528 25.92 -15.49 25.80
N LEU A 529 26.94 -14.63 25.80
CA LEU A 529 28.10 -14.73 24.88
C LEU A 529 29.45 -14.51 25.62
N GLU A 530 29.47 -14.65 26.94
CA GLU A 530 30.62 -14.27 27.80
C GLU A 530 31.94 -15.00 27.48
N ASN A 531 31.90 -16.10 26.71
CA ASN A 531 33.07 -16.93 26.40
C ASN A 531 33.34 -17.14 24.88
N VAL A 532 32.66 -16.44 23.98
CA VAL A 532 32.87 -16.63 22.52
C VAL A 532 33.97 -15.71 22.01
N ALA A 533 35.15 -16.27 21.73
CA ALA A 533 36.31 -15.50 21.25
C ALA A 533 36.16 -14.98 19.79
N LYS A 534 35.38 -15.65 18.95
CA LYS A 534 35.06 -15.25 17.56
C LYS A 534 33.87 -16.04 17.01
N VAL A 535 33.12 -15.42 16.10
CA VAL A 535 32.09 -16.09 15.28
C VAL A 535 32.52 -16.03 13.81
N ALA A 536 32.55 -17.16 13.11
CA ALA A 536 32.87 -17.21 11.69
C ALA A 536 31.66 -17.65 10.88
N VAL A 537 31.24 -16.82 9.93
CA VAL A 537 30.13 -17.08 9.00
C VAL A 537 30.69 -17.22 7.59
N HIS A 538 30.32 -18.30 6.91
CA HIS A 538 30.65 -18.51 5.50
C HIS A 538 29.36 -18.45 4.68
N LEU A 539 29.33 -17.55 3.71
CA LEU A 539 28.23 -17.31 2.78
C LEU A 539 28.71 -17.62 1.37
N ARG A 540 28.01 -18.45 0.60
CA ARG A 540 28.28 -18.57 -0.84
C ARG A 540 27.50 -17.49 -1.58
N ALA A 541 28.17 -16.71 -2.43
CA ALA A 541 27.55 -15.73 -3.31
C ALA A 541 28.06 -15.92 -4.75
N PRO A 542 27.24 -15.63 -5.77
CA PRO A 542 27.67 -15.73 -7.15
C PRO A 542 28.66 -14.61 -7.52
N PRO A 543 29.31 -14.71 -8.69
CA PRO A 543 30.27 -13.72 -9.15
C PRO A 543 29.62 -12.34 -9.31
N GLY A 544 30.22 -11.28 -8.75
CA GLY A 544 29.66 -9.93 -8.81
C GLY A 544 30.40 -8.92 -7.92
N ARG A 545 30.01 -7.64 -8.01
CA ARG A 545 30.57 -6.56 -7.17
C ARG A 545 29.51 -6.09 -6.19
N PHE A 546 29.75 -6.18 -4.89
CA PHE A 546 28.73 -5.96 -3.87
C PHE A 546 29.17 -4.92 -2.84
N ARG A 547 28.32 -3.91 -2.59
CA ARG A 547 28.38 -3.11 -1.36
C ARG A 547 27.81 -3.95 -0.21
N VAL A 548 28.53 -4.02 0.90
CA VAL A 548 28.16 -4.83 2.06
C VAL A 548 27.98 -3.93 3.28
N GLU A 549 26.87 -4.11 3.99
CA GLU A 549 26.53 -3.38 5.22
C GLU A 549 26.24 -4.38 6.36
N ALA A 550 26.51 -4.01 7.62
CA ALA A 550 26.12 -4.78 8.80
C ALA A 550 25.16 -3.99 9.67
N PHE A 551 24.17 -4.67 10.25
CA PHE A 551 23.24 -4.10 11.22
C PHE A 551 23.75 -4.33 12.64
N LEU A 552 23.99 -3.22 13.33
CA LEU A 552 24.36 -3.17 14.74
C LEU A 552 23.14 -2.78 15.58
N PRO A 553 22.46 -3.71 16.26
CA PRO A 553 21.46 -3.36 17.26
C PRO A 553 22.09 -2.57 18.41
N ILE A 554 21.53 -1.40 18.73
CA ILE A 554 21.91 -0.60 19.91
C ILE A 554 20.78 -0.72 20.91
N LEU A 555 21.09 -1.33 22.06
CA LEU A 555 20.19 -1.38 23.21
C LEU A 555 20.27 -0.04 23.94
N ARG A 556 19.12 0.48 24.36
CA ARG A 556 19.04 1.77 25.05
C ARG A 556 19.88 1.75 26.33
N GLY A 557 20.78 2.72 26.48
CA GLY A 557 21.72 2.80 27.60
C GLY A 557 22.95 1.88 27.52
N GLU A 558 23.13 1.12 26.42
CA GLU A 558 24.34 0.33 26.18
C GLU A 558 25.16 0.93 25.02
N HIS A 559 26.44 1.17 25.26
CA HIS A 559 27.37 1.52 24.18
C HIS A 559 27.79 0.26 23.44
N PRO A 560 28.01 0.32 22.11
CA PRO A 560 28.63 -0.79 21.40
C PRO A 560 29.98 -1.13 22.06
N PRO A 561 30.34 -2.43 22.20
CA PRO A 561 31.51 -2.83 22.97
C PRO A 561 32.79 -2.24 22.38
N ARG A 562 33.59 -1.57 23.22
CA ARG A 562 34.94 -1.11 22.87
C ARG A 562 35.76 -2.29 22.32
N ASP A 563 36.51 -2.06 21.25
CA ASP A 563 37.41 -3.03 20.61
C ASP A 563 36.74 -4.20 19.85
N SER A 564 35.44 -4.12 19.54
CA SER A 564 34.81 -5.09 18.63
C SER A 564 35.25 -4.88 17.19
N SER A 565 35.39 -5.96 16.43
CA SER A 565 35.73 -5.88 15.00
C SER A 565 34.96 -6.87 14.14
N ILE A 566 34.71 -6.46 12.91
CA ILE A 566 34.17 -7.28 11.83
C ILE A 566 35.26 -7.41 10.78
N GLU A 567 35.73 -8.62 10.55
CA GLU A 567 36.59 -8.94 9.41
C GLU A 567 35.75 -9.57 8.30
N ILE A 568 35.90 -9.08 7.08
CA ILE A 568 35.18 -9.58 5.91
C ILE A 568 36.19 -9.98 4.86
N ARG A 569 35.96 -11.15 4.28
CA ARG A 569 36.69 -11.70 3.15
C ARG A 569 35.70 -12.00 2.03
N ALA A 570 36.02 -11.58 0.82
CA ALA A 570 35.28 -11.92 -0.38
C ALA A 570 36.16 -12.81 -1.28
N GLY A 571 35.62 -13.95 -1.71
CA GLY A 571 36.34 -14.93 -2.52
C GLY A 571 37.49 -15.66 -1.79
N ASP A 572 38.33 -16.31 -2.59
CA ASP A 572 39.45 -17.15 -2.13
C ASP A 572 40.71 -16.35 -1.76
N GLY A 573 40.73 -15.03 -1.96
CA GLY A 573 41.89 -14.17 -1.71
C GLY A 573 42.19 -13.95 -0.22
N HIS A 574 43.43 -13.56 0.08
CA HIS A 574 43.93 -13.25 1.44
C HIS A 574 43.68 -11.79 1.89
N GLU A 575 43.00 -10.98 1.08
CA GLU A 575 42.65 -9.59 1.43
C GLU A 575 41.44 -9.56 2.38
N PHE A 576 41.55 -8.75 3.43
CA PHE A 576 40.50 -8.56 4.42
C PHE A 576 40.28 -7.07 4.67
N THR A 577 39.01 -6.67 4.78
CA THR A 577 38.66 -5.38 5.36
C THR A 577 38.29 -5.63 6.80
N ARG A 578 39.05 -5.03 7.72
CA ARG A 578 38.71 -5.00 9.14
C ARG A 578 37.98 -3.70 9.42
N TYR A 579 36.79 -3.83 9.99
CA TYR A 579 36.02 -2.70 10.49
C TYR A 579 36.01 -2.75 12.02
N ASP A 580 36.61 -1.75 12.68
CA ASP A 580 36.51 -1.58 14.13
C ASP A 580 35.21 -0.85 14.46
N VAL A 581 34.39 -1.44 15.33
CA VAL A 581 33.12 -0.84 15.75
C VAL A 581 33.42 0.30 16.71
N ARG A 582 33.24 1.55 16.26
CA ARG A 582 33.50 2.75 17.07
C ARG A 582 32.33 3.05 18.01
N ALA A 583 32.67 3.58 19.20
CA ALA A 583 31.75 3.88 20.30
C ALA A 583 30.89 5.15 20.10
N ASP A 584 31.02 5.87 18.97
CA ASP A 584 30.34 7.15 18.71
C ASP A 584 28.87 6.99 18.29
N VAL A 585 28.13 6.15 19.01
CA VAL A 585 26.69 6.05 18.86
C VAL A 585 26.05 6.42 20.19
N SER A 586 25.24 7.48 20.21
CA SER A 586 24.54 7.88 21.44
C SER A 586 23.59 6.76 21.85
N ALA A 587 23.73 6.31 23.10
CA ALA A 587 22.94 5.20 23.64
C ALA A 587 21.50 5.61 24.01
N ASP A 588 21.15 6.88 23.82
CA ASP A 588 19.96 7.50 24.41
C ASP A 588 18.67 7.22 23.62
N GLU A 589 18.78 7.00 22.31
CA GLU A 589 17.61 6.82 21.44
C GLU A 589 17.14 5.36 21.36
N GLY A 590 18.06 4.39 21.48
CA GLY A 590 17.78 2.99 21.15
C GLY A 590 17.43 2.79 19.67
N GLY A 591 17.61 1.58 19.17
CA GLY A 591 17.40 1.26 17.75
C GLY A 591 18.71 0.97 17.04
N GLY A 592 18.72 -0.04 16.17
CA GLY A 592 19.95 -0.47 15.49
C GLY A 592 20.30 0.39 14.28
N ARG A 593 21.57 0.34 13.87
CA ARG A 593 22.11 1.11 12.75
C ARG A 593 22.79 0.20 11.73
N TRP A 594 22.64 0.53 10.44
CA TRP A 594 23.43 -0.07 9.37
C TRP A 594 24.76 0.67 9.22
N ILE A 595 25.86 -0.10 9.19
CA ILE A 595 27.21 0.39 8.91
C ILE A 595 27.70 -0.20 7.60
N GLU A 596 28.21 0.65 6.71
CA GLU A 596 28.84 0.19 5.48
C GLU A 596 30.22 -0.40 5.80
N LEU A 597 30.44 -1.61 5.32
CA LEU A 597 31.68 -2.36 5.54
C LEU A 597 32.61 -2.29 4.33
N GLY A 598 32.09 -1.86 3.18
CA GLY A 598 32.81 -1.63 1.95
C GLY A 598 32.16 -2.28 0.74
N THR A 599 32.85 -2.18 -0.40
CA THR A 599 32.46 -2.81 -1.66
C THR A 599 33.46 -3.90 -2.01
N PHE A 600 32.97 -5.07 -2.42
CA PHE A 600 33.77 -6.28 -2.61
C PHE A 600 33.44 -6.95 -3.94
N ASP A 601 34.48 -7.33 -4.70
CA ASP A 601 34.35 -8.17 -5.88
C ASP A 601 34.43 -9.65 -5.46
N VAL A 602 33.42 -10.43 -5.83
CA VAL A 602 33.34 -11.87 -5.60
C VAL A 602 33.57 -12.55 -6.94
N ALA A 603 34.65 -13.33 -7.03
CA ALA A 603 34.94 -14.14 -8.21
C ALA A 603 34.24 -15.51 -8.10
N ASP A 604 34.61 -16.38 -7.14
CA ASP A 604 34.13 -17.78 -7.13
C ASP A 604 33.82 -18.40 -5.75
N ALA A 605 33.79 -17.65 -4.64
CA ALA A 605 33.69 -18.28 -3.31
C ALA A 605 32.92 -17.52 -2.22
N GLY A 606 32.05 -16.58 -2.61
CA GLY A 606 31.19 -15.88 -1.66
C GLY A 606 31.95 -15.08 -0.60
N PHE A 607 31.39 -14.95 0.59
CA PHE A 607 31.92 -14.15 1.69
C PHE A 607 32.26 -15.00 2.91
N ARG A 608 33.30 -14.60 3.63
CA ARG A 608 33.60 -15.07 4.97
C ARG A 608 33.66 -13.89 5.93
N PHE A 609 32.81 -13.92 6.94
CA PHE A 609 32.80 -12.96 8.04
C PHE A 609 33.45 -13.58 9.26
N VAL A 610 34.30 -12.82 9.93
CA VAL A 610 34.81 -13.15 11.26
C VAL A 610 34.50 -11.98 12.18
N VAL A 611 33.56 -12.21 13.08
CA VAL A 611 33.14 -11.24 14.08
C VAL A 611 33.93 -11.53 15.35
N ARG A 612 34.61 -10.52 15.87
CA ARG A 612 35.26 -10.58 17.19
C ARG A 612 34.55 -9.61 18.12
N PRO A 613 33.85 -10.12 19.15
CA PRO A 613 33.33 -9.25 20.20
C PRO A 613 34.51 -8.56 20.90
N GLY A 614 34.31 -7.28 21.22
CA GLY A 614 35.23 -6.47 22.01
C GLY A 614 35.21 -6.84 23.50
N ALA A 615 35.57 -5.89 24.36
CA ALA A 615 35.72 -6.07 25.82
C ALA A 615 34.67 -7.03 26.43
N ARG A 616 35.16 -7.97 27.27
CA ARG A 616 34.43 -9.15 27.80
C ARG A 616 33.09 -8.86 28.48
N ASP A 617 32.86 -7.61 28.84
CA ASP A 617 31.71 -7.17 29.64
C ASP A 617 30.61 -6.50 28.79
N ALA A 618 30.75 -6.46 27.47
CA ALA A 618 29.80 -5.80 26.58
C ALA A 618 29.37 -6.71 25.40
N ASN A 619 28.05 -6.83 25.22
CA ASN A 619 27.42 -7.70 24.22
C ASN A 619 27.73 -7.19 22.80
N ALA A 620 28.50 -7.92 21.99
CA ALA A 620 28.56 -7.65 20.56
C ALA A 620 27.45 -8.43 19.85
N ALA A 621 26.36 -7.75 19.52
CA ALA A 621 25.32 -8.32 18.66
C ALA A 621 25.47 -7.73 17.25
N ILE A 622 25.64 -8.58 16.25
CA ILE A 622 25.40 -8.23 14.85
C ILE A 622 24.10 -8.92 14.48
N GLY A 623 23.08 -8.13 14.15
CA GLY A 623 21.76 -8.68 13.83
C GLY A 623 21.76 -9.30 12.44
N SER A 624 22.32 -8.57 11.47
CA SER A 624 22.23 -8.93 10.05
C SER A 624 23.37 -8.39 9.19
N PHE A 625 23.63 -9.02 8.05
CA PHE A 625 24.40 -8.45 6.94
C PHE A 625 23.48 -8.14 5.75
N ARG A 626 23.81 -7.10 4.99
CA ARG A 626 23.14 -6.71 3.74
C ARG A 626 24.16 -6.64 2.62
N PHE A 627 23.78 -7.11 1.44
CA PHE A 627 24.61 -7.11 0.22
C PHE A 627 23.84 -6.41 -0.91
N THR A 628 24.47 -5.51 -1.64
CA THR A 628 23.87 -4.74 -2.75
C THR A 628 24.79 -4.78 -3.96
N ASP A 629 24.33 -5.29 -5.11
CA ASP A 629 25.14 -5.29 -6.35
C ASP A 629 25.42 -3.84 -6.81
N VAL A 630 26.69 -3.50 -7.04
CA VAL A 630 27.09 -2.14 -7.42
C VAL A 630 26.62 -1.77 -8.83
N LYS A 631 26.40 -2.72 -9.73
CA LYS A 631 25.80 -2.44 -11.04
C LYS A 631 24.36 -1.93 -10.91
N SER A 632 23.65 -2.25 -9.83
CA SER A 632 22.28 -1.79 -9.58
C SER A 632 22.19 -0.36 -9.05
N VAL A 633 23.29 0.18 -8.48
CA VAL A 633 23.36 1.57 -8.00
C VAL A 633 23.48 2.54 -9.17
N ALA A 634 24.20 2.17 -10.23
CA ALA A 634 24.41 3.02 -11.40
C ALA A 634 23.17 3.20 -12.29
N ALA A 635 22.15 2.33 -12.17
CA ALA A 635 20.93 2.40 -12.97
C ALA A 635 19.76 3.12 -12.27
N SER A 636 19.88 3.44 -10.97
CA SER A 636 18.75 3.94 -10.15
C SER A 636 19.03 5.24 -9.39
N ALA A 637 20.21 5.83 -9.54
CA ALA A 637 20.53 7.12 -8.96
C ALA A 637 21.12 8.03 -10.03
N GLU A 638 20.38 9.08 -10.41
CA GLU A 638 21.11 10.31 -10.77
C GLU A 638 21.94 10.71 -9.54
N PRO A 639 23.19 11.15 -9.72
CA PRO A 639 24.00 11.64 -8.60
C PRO A 639 23.22 12.73 -7.86
N ILE A 640 23.06 12.56 -6.55
CA ILE A 640 22.48 13.60 -5.70
C ILE A 640 23.37 14.84 -5.82
N ASP A 641 22.80 15.91 -6.34
CA ASP A 641 23.40 17.24 -6.28
C ASP A 641 23.25 17.76 -4.84
N LEU A 642 24.26 17.41 -4.03
CA LEU A 642 24.33 17.78 -2.62
C LEU A 642 24.30 19.31 -2.41
N ASP A 643 24.68 20.10 -3.42
CA ASP A 643 24.63 21.55 -3.34
C ASP A 643 23.20 22.05 -3.52
N ARG A 644 22.44 21.49 -4.48
CA ARG A 644 21.00 21.76 -4.64
C ARG A 644 20.18 21.35 -3.42
N GLU A 645 20.51 20.21 -2.81
CA GLU A 645 19.81 19.70 -1.62
C GLU A 645 20.09 20.57 -0.39
N ARG A 646 21.35 21.02 -0.20
CA ARG A 646 21.71 22.01 0.83
C ARG A 646 21.03 23.36 0.61
N GLU A 647 20.92 23.82 -0.63
CA GLU A 647 20.24 25.06 -0.96
C GLU A 647 18.74 24.98 -0.69
N MET A 648 18.11 23.84 -0.99
CA MET A 648 16.73 23.54 -0.62
C MET A 648 16.54 23.54 0.91
N LEU A 649 17.41 22.86 1.66
CA LEU A 649 17.34 22.83 3.13
C LEU A 649 17.55 24.21 3.77
N ARG A 650 18.46 25.02 3.22
CA ARG A 650 18.65 26.43 3.64
C ARG A 650 17.45 27.29 3.31
N SER A 651 16.80 27.07 2.16
CA SER A 651 15.58 27.79 1.79
C SER A 651 14.40 27.49 2.72
N LEU A 652 14.43 26.33 3.40
CA LEU A 652 13.47 25.89 4.40
C LEU A 652 13.87 26.27 5.85
N GLY A 653 14.94 27.05 6.03
CA GLY A 653 15.36 27.58 7.33
C GLY A 653 16.22 26.64 8.18
N TYR A 654 16.68 25.51 7.64
CA TYR A 654 17.62 24.61 8.31
C TYR A 654 19.05 25.10 8.09
N THR A 655 19.82 25.28 9.17
CA THR A 655 21.25 25.64 9.10
C THR A 655 22.13 24.46 9.49
N ASP A 656 23.06 24.15 8.58
CA ASP A 656 24.14 23.13 8.54
C ASP A 656 23.76 21.67 8.76
#